data_AF-A0A9X3EG62-F1
#
_entry.id   AF-A0A9X3EG62-F1
#
_cell.length_a   1.000
_cell.length_b   1.000
_cell.length_c   1.000
_cell.angle_alpha   90.00
_cell.angle_beta   90.00
_cell.angle_gamma   90.00
#
_symmetry.space_group_name_H-M   'P 1'
#
loop_
_entity.id
_entity.type
_entity.pdbx_description
1 polymer ?
#
loop_
_entity_poly.entity_id
_entity_poly.type
_entity_poly.pdbx_seq_one_letter_code
_entity_poly.pdbx_strand_id
1 'polypeptide(L)'
;MASALLRANAPIPADSDLANRSAREWKDIWLAAAELYRQANDNASPLLLEQAARLAGDDNECRYLPLLNLRARIRLRQGHIGQAWQWINRGLAIKPDSASLLYTAGLLALEQKHLADAEQYFSRSSKISRVSTRAPVYLAHVHWLQGRTVEAFEEYRELLRTRRDDLLLRSRLLMAANVISADYYLPDLAQDLQEYLQWPDIDTAQLRSLTQSLLHHQFQENSNLTVEWLADNPLLQTALRYLLLADAGLENLLTRLRASILGSCTTSLAIPQALLVLVINIGWQTRLNEGAWFESNRETGLLQSLEMLCLKLIQLDISDTNANDHQEQQRAIAAVTALFLMYRPLARSSLGEALASSRIDWLLWPETLRQRVLDELAEQQALQEQAIRIPSFAAVTDEVSCRVQAQYNQHPYPRWTDTGTWQVSSYPDTLRHHFPQALADWHPEQQHKPLQMLVAGCGTGRHALRLARYFTPLAITAVDLSHQALAWGRLQAERLQQSVNWQQGDLLEIGQLGRHFDVIECSGVLHHMDNPLAGLKALSAVLAPGGLIKIALYSRTARRRITELREQLKPLPSTDASLRKLRGHLLQDQQHWQQILSAPDFYSLSACRDLLCHEQEWLFDISAIESWLEQAGLQWVGMLAPDQHNTQPQKQQQRPGDLSPAEWAELESHKPDLFAGMYQFYARKL
;
A
#
# COMPACT_ATOMS: atom_id res chain seq x y z
N MET A 1 -22.44 -35.61 -12.20
CA MET A 1 -22.27 -36.81 -11.35
C MET A 1 -21.84 -38.00 -12.23
N ALA A 2 -20.71 -38.62 -11.88
CA ALA A 2 -20.45 -40.07 -11.95
C ALA A 2 -20.16 -40.82 -13.29
N SER A 3 -19.43 -40.28 -14.27
CA SER A 3 -18.97 -41.13 -15.41
C SER A 3 -17.60 -40.84 -16.03
N ALA A 4 -16.81 -39.88 -15.54
CA ALA A 4 -15.45 -39.63 -16.06
C ALA A 4 -14.32 -39.96 -15.06
N LEU A 5 -14.67 -40.37 -13.83
CA LEU A 5 -13.73 -40.64 -12.72
C LEU A 5 -13.19 -42.07 -12.64
N LEU A 6 -13.45 -42.93 -13.65
CA LEU A 6 -13.07 -44.35 -13.63
C LEU A 6 -12.00 -44.75 -14.66
N ARG A 7 -11.16 -43.82 -15.09
CA ARG A 7 -9.94 -44.12 -15.89
C ARG A 7 -8.63 -43.67 -15.23
N ALA A 8 -8.63 -43.45 -13.91
CA ALA A 8 -7.42 -43.09 -13.16
C ALA A 8 -6.64 -44.29 -12.57
N ASN A 9 -7.14 -45.53 -12.73
CA ASN A 9 -6.47 -46.76 -12.26
C ASN A 9 -6.06 -47.66 -13.43
N ALA A 10 -5.39 -47.12 -14.44
CA ALA A 10 -4.59 -47.94 -15.34
C ALA A 10 -3.26 -48.28 -14.64
N PRO A 11 -2.78 -49.53 -14.68
CA PRO A 11 -1.51 -49.89 -14.08
C PRO A 11 -0.39 -49.05 -14.71
N ILE A 12 0.49 -48.51 -13.86
CA ILE A 12 1.75 -47.89 -14.27
C ILE A 12 2.49 -48.95 -15.13
N PRO A 13 2.91 -48.63 -16.37
CA PRO A 13 3.65 -49.59 -17.18
C PRO A 13 4.95 -49.95 -16.45
N ALA A 14 5.25 -51.24 -16.38
CA ALA A 14 6.53 -51.73 -15.85
C ALA A 14 7.71 -51.14 -16.67
N ASP A 15 8.83 -50.88 -16.00
CA ASP A 15 10.02 -50.15 -16.48
C ASP A 15 10.68 -50.64 -17.78
N SER A 16 10.22 -51.74 -18.39
CA SER A 16 10.91 -52.40 -19.51
C SER A 16 10.41 -52.08 -20.93
N ASP A 17 9.35 -51.26 -21.10
CA ASP A 17 8.74 -50.99 -22.42
C ASP A 17 8.97 -49.56 -22.96
N LEU A 18 9.90 -48.81 -22.36
CA LEU A 18 10.08 -47.37 -22.60
C LEU A 18 10.70 -47.01 -23.98
N ALA A 19 11.36 -47.95 -24.65
CA ALA A 19 12.23 -47.65 -25.80
C ALA A 19 11.50 -47.43 -27.15
N ASN A 20 10.16 -47.52 -27.23
CA ASN A 20 9.47 -47.37 -28.52
C ASN A 20 8.07 -46.73 -28.42
N ARG A 21 7.95 -45.66 -27.62
CA ARG A 21 6.67 -44.96 -27.46
C ARG A 21 6.26 -44.15 -28.69
N SER A 22 5.01 -44.32 -29.12
CA SER A 22 4.41 -43.56 -30.22
C SER A 22 4.17 -42.10 -29.83
N ALA A 23 4.09 -41.20 -30.82
CA ALA A 23 3.77 -39.79 -30.58
C ALA A 23 2.41 -39.58 -29.87
N ARG A 24 1.50 -40.56 -29.98
CA ARG A 24 0.19 -40.56 -29.31
C ARG A 24 0.34 -40.82 -27.81
N GLU A 25 1.17 -41.79 -27.42
CA GLU A 25 1.41 -42.13 -26.01
C GLU A 25 2.06 -40.97 -25.27
N TRP A 26 3.03 -40.28 -25.89
CA TRP A 26 3.64 -39.08 -25.30
C TRP A 26 2.65 -37.95 -25.08
N LYS A 27 1.69 -37.79 -25.99
CA LYS A 27 0.62 -36.79 -25.87
C LYS A 27 -0.33 -37.14 -24.73
N ASP A 28 -0.70 -38.40 -24.56
CA ASP A 28 -1.61 -38.85 -23.51
C ASP A 28 -0.96 -38.68 -22.11
N ILE A 29 0.33 -39.02 -21.98
CA ILE A 29 1.12 -38.75 -20.77
C ILE A 29 1.15 -37.25 -20.46
N TRP A 30 1.44 -36.42 -21.47
CA TRP A 30 1.47 -34.98 -21.30
C TRP A 30 0.13 -34.42 -20.83
N LEU A 31 -0.99 -34.85 -21.42
CA LEU A 31 -2.32 -34.40 -21.02
C LEU A 31 -2.61 -34.71 -19.55
N ALA A 32 -2.34 -35.95 -19.12
CA ALA A 32 -2.57 -36.37 -17.74
C ALA A 32 -1.67 -35.62 -16.74
N ALA A 33 -0.37 -35.50 -17.04
CA ALA A 33 0.57 -34.80 -16.18
C ALA A 33 0.32 -33.28 -16.15
N ALA A 34 -0.07 -32.68 -17.28
CA ALA A 34 -0.37 -31.25 -17.36
C ALA A 34 -1.61 -30.88 -16.53
N GLU A 35 -2.62 -31.75 -16.51
CA GLU A 35 -3.81 -31.58 -15.70
C GLU A 35 -3.47 -31.62 -14.19
N LEU A 36 -2.68 -32.61 -13.75
CA LEU A 36 -2.20 -32.65 -12.37
C LEU A 36 -1.33 -31.45 -12.01
N TYR A 37 -0.41 -31.04 -12.90
CA TYR A 37 0.41 -29.85 -12.68
C TYR A 37 -0.44 -28.58 -12.56
N ARG A 38 -1.51 -28.46 -13.35
CA ARG A 38 -2.45 -27.35 -13.26
C ARG A 38 -3.18 -27.36 -11.91
N GLN A 39 -3.73 -28.50 -11.51
CA GLN A 39 -4.38 -28.64 -10.19
C GLN A 39 -3.41 -28.41 -9.02
N ALA A 40 -2.14 -28.79 -9.18
CA ALA A 40 -1.09 -28.51 -8.20
C ALA A 40 -0.81 -27.01 -8.08
N ASN A 41 -0.91 -26.24 -9.17
CA ASN A 41 -0.79 -24.79 -9.14
C ASN A 41 -2.01 -24.14 -8.51
N ASP A 42 -3.20 -24.57 -8.92
CA ASP A 42 -4.46 -23.97 -8.47
C ASP A 42 -4.67 -24.20 -6.95
N ASN A 43 -4.21 -25.34 -6.42
CA ASN A 43 -4.37 -25.71 -5.01
C ASN A 43 -3.10 -25.61 -4.17
N ALA A 44 -1.99 -25.08 -4.73
CA ALA A 44 -0.68 -25.06 -4.09
C ALA A 44 -0.27 -26.40 -3.43
N SER A 45 -0.53 -27.53 -4.09
CA SER A 45 -0.38 -28.88 -3.51
C SER A 45 0.94 -29.55 -3.91
N PRO A 46 1.88 -29.77 -2.96
CA PRO A 46 3.12 -30.50 -3.24
C PRO A 46 2.88 -31.95 -3.67
N LEU A 47 1.83 -32.58 -3.11
CA LEU A 47 1.46 -33.96 -3.44
C LEU A 47 1.04 -34.10 -4.91
N LEU A 48 0.17 -33.20 -5.39
CA LEU A 48 -0.24 -33.20 -6.80
C LEU A 48 0.94 -32.90 -7.73
N LEU A 49 1.88 -32.04 -7.31
CA LEU A 49 3.10 -31.76 -8.06
C LEU A 49 3.99 -33.00 -8.17
N GLU A 50 4.11 -33.79 -7.11
CA GLU A 50 4.87 -35.04 -7.12
C GLU A 50 4.19 -36.09 -8.01
N GLN A 51 2.86 -36.22 -7.96
CA GLN A 51 2.11 -37.09 -8.86
C GLN A 51 2.28 -36.68 -10.33
N ALA A 52 2.25 -35.38 -10.62
CA ALA A 52 2.52 -34.85 -11.96
C ALA A 52 3.94 -35.21 -12.42
N ALA A 53 4.94 -35.12 -11.53
CA ALA A 53 6.32 -35.51 -11.82
C ALA A 53 6.44 -37.00 -12.15
N ARG A 54 5.82 -37.87 -11.33
CA ARG A 54 5.80 -39.33 -11.56
C ARG A 54 5.15 -39.70 -12.90
N LEU A 55 4.02 -39.07 -13.24
CA LEU A 55 3.36 -39.31 -14.53
C LEU A 55 4.18 -38.78 -15.72
N ALA A 56 4.76 -37.59 -15.60
CA ALA A 56 5.59 -37.03 -16.66
C ALA A 56 6.81 -37.92 -16.95
N GLY A 57 7.34 -38.60 -15.92
CA GLY A 57 8.50 -39.47 -15.98
C GLY A 57 9.79 -38.73 -16.37
N ASP A 58 10.91 -39.45 -16.40
CA ASP A 58 12.23 -38.90 -16.76
C ASP A 58 12.85 -39.59 -17.99
N ASP A 59 12.01 -40.13 -18.88
CA ASP A 59 12.47 -40.86 -20.06
C ASP A 59 13.33 -39.97 -20.99
N ASN A 60 14.59 -40.37 -21.13
CA ASN A 60 15.64 -39.72 -21.91
C ASN A 60 15.59 -40.02 -23.41
N GLU A 61 14.56 -40.67 -23.94
CA GLU A 61 14.34 -40.83 -25.38
C GLU A 61 13.21 -39.93 -25.90
N CYS A 62 12.40 -39.37 -25.00
CA CYS A 62 11.29 -38.47 -25.37
C CYS A 62 11.75 -37.28 -26.24
N ARG A 63 11.06 -37.08 -27.37
CA ARG A 63 11.22 -35.93 -28.28
C ARG A 63 9.97 -35.05 -28.37
N TYR A 64 8.93 -35.34 -27.59
CA TYR A 64 7.68 -34.61 -27.60
C TYR A 64 7.80 -33.28 -26.82
N LEU A 65 7.94 -32.17 -27.54
CA LEU A 65 8.28 -30.85 -26.97
C LEU A 65 7.35 -30.39 -25.82
N PRO A 66 6.01 -30.55 -25.88
CA PRO A 66 5.14 -30.14 -24.77
C PRO A 66 5.44 -30.87 -23.45
N LEU A 67 5.79 -32.16 -23.53
CA LEU A 67 6.15 -32.95 -22.36
C LEU A 67 7.52 -32.54 -21.81
N LEU A 68 8.51 -32.31 -22.67
CA LEU A 68 9.82 -31.80 -22.27
C LEU A 68 9.68 -30.44 -21.54
N ASN A 69 8.85 -29.55 -22.08
CA ASN A 69 8.58 -28.27 -21.44
C ASN A 69 7.86 -28.43 -20.09
N LEU A 70 6.89 -29.33 -19.99
CA LEU A 70 6.18 -29.61 -18.74
C LEU A 70 7.13 -30.16 -17.67
N ARG A 71 8.00 -31.12 -18.02
CA ARG A 71 9.02 -31.67 -17.11
C ARG A 71 9.91 -30.57 -16.55
N ALA A 72 10.39 -29.65 -17.39
CA ALA A 72 11.18 -28.51 -16.95
C ALA A 72 10.43 -27.64 -15.93
N ARG A 73 9.15 -27.33 -16.17
CA ARG A 73 8.32 -26.53 -15.26
C ARG A 73 8.05 -27.22 -13.92
N ILE A 74 7.85 -28.55 -13.94
CA ILE A 74 7.74 -29.37 -12.72
C ILE A 74 9.05 -29.31 -11.93
N ARG A 75 10.20 -29.54 -12.57
CA ARG A 75 11.51 -29.51 -11.90
C ARG A 75 11.86 -28.13 -11.36
N LEU A 76 11.54 -27.06 -12.08
CA LEU A 76 11.65 -25.69 -11.59
C LEU A 76 10.85 -25.49 -10.31
N ARG A 77 9.58 -25.94 -10.28
CA ARG A 77 8.72 -25.84 -9.09
C ARG A 77 9.18 -26.69 -7.90
N GLN A 78 9.93 -27.76 -8.15
CA GLN A 78 10.58 -28.56 -7.11
C GLN A 78 11.91 -27.97 -6.63
N GLY A 79 12.37 -26.84 -7.20
CA GLY A 79 13.68 -26.26 -6.90
C GLY A 79 14.85 -26.98 -7.59
N HIS A 80 14.59 -27.96 -8.45
CA HIS A 80 15.62 -28.73 -9.18
C HIS A 80 16.04 -28.01 -10.48
N ILE A 81 16.64 -26.83 -10.34
CA ILE A 81 16.98 -25.93 -11.47
C ILE A 81 17.88 -26.61 -12.51
N GLY A 82 18.89 -27.37 -12.07
CA GLY A 82 19.80 -28.09 -12.98
C GLY A 82 19.09 -29.11 -13.87
N GLN A 83 18.15 -29.87 -13.30
CA GLN A 83 17.33 -30.82 -14.05
C GLN A 83 16.36 -30.11 -15.00
N ALA A 84 15.81 -28.97 -14.59
CA ALA A 84 14.93 -28.17 -15.45
C ALA A 84 15.67 -27.68 -16.70
N TRP A 85 16.91 -27.21 -16.56
CA TRP A 85 17.76 -26.83 -17.70
C TRP A 85 18.05 -27.98 -18.65
N GLN A 86 18.31 -29.20 -18.14
CA GLN A 86 18.54 -30.37 -18.99
C GLN A 86 17.36 -30.61 -19.95
N TRP A 87 16.13 -30.53 -19.44
CA TRP A 87 14.93 -30.70 -20.25
C TRP A 87 14.72 -29.57 -21.28
N ILE A 88 14.97 -28.32 -20.87
CA ILE A 88 14.87 -27.16 -21.77
C ILE A 88 15.92 -27.21 -22.88
N ASN A 89 17.18 -27.48 -22.56
CA ASN A 89 18.27 -27.54 -23.53
C ASN A 89 18.01 -28.63 -24.58
N ARG A 90 17.49 -29.79 -24.15
CA ARG A 90 17.06 -30.85 -25.05
C ARG A 90 15.93 -30.41 -25.97
N GLY A 91 14.89 -29.77 -25.43
CA GLY A 91 13.77 -29.27 -26.22
C GLY A 91 14.22 -28.23 -27.26
N LEU A 92 15.08 -27.29 -26.85
CA LEU A 92 15.62 -26.24 -27.74
C LEU A 92 16.60 -26.80 -28.77
N ALA A 93 17.33 -27.88 -28.48
CA ALA A 93 18.14 -28.58 -29.49
C ALA A 93 17.28 -29.21 -30.60
N ILE A 94 16.06 -29.67 -30.27
CA ILE A 94 15.10 -30.20 -31.26
C ILE A 94 14.42 -29.06 -32.03
N LYS A 95 13.99 -28.00 -31.34
CA LYS A 95 13.33 -26.84 -31.94
C LYS A 95 13.79 -25.54 -31.27
N PRO A 96 14.82 -24.87 -31.83
CA PRO A 96 15.41 -23.67 -31.25
C PRO A 96 14.45 -22.47 -31.14
N ASP A 97 13.47 -22.39 -32.05
CA ASP A 97 12.47 -21.31 -32.12
C ASP A 97 11.09 -21.76 -31.61
N SER A 98 11.09 -22.55 -30.54
CA SER A 98 9.86 -22.89 -29.82
C SER A 98 9.55 -21.82 -28.77
N ALA A 99 8.52 -21.00 -29.01
CA ALA A 99 8.11 -19.94 -28.09
C ALA A 99 7.87 -20.45 -26.65
N SER A 100 7.21 -21.61 -26.49
CA SER A 100 6.90 -22.15 -25.16
C SER A 100 8.13 -22.66 -24.40
N LEU A 101 9.15 -23.15 -25.10
CA LEU A 101 10.42 -23.58 -24.49
C LEU A 101 11.30 -22.38 -24.16
N LEU A 102 11.39 -21.39 -25.06
CA LEU A 102 12.09 -20.12 -24.83
C LEU A 102 11.49 -19.38 -23.63
N TYR A 103 10.16 -19.34 -23.51
CA TYR A 103 9.49 -18.79 -22.34
C TYR A 103 9.93 -19.46 -21.04
N THR A 104 9.95 -20.80 -20.98
CA THR A 104 10.41 -21.51 -19.78
C THR A 104 11.91 -21.35 -19.53
N ALA A 105 12.74 -21.28 -20.57
CA ALA A 105 14.16 -20.92 -20.44
C ALA A 105 14.35 -19.54 -19.79
N GLY A 106 13.52 -18.56 -20.18
CA GLY A 106 13.49 -17.24 -19.55
C GLY A 106 13.12 -17.29 -18.07
N LEU A 107 12.13 -18.12 -17.68
CA LEU A 107 11.79 -18.32 -16.27
C LEU A 107 12.94 -18.92 -15.46
N LEU A 108 13.67 -19.88 -16.04
CA LEU A 108 14.84 -20.47 -15.39
C LEU A 108 15.98 -19.47 -15.20
N ALA A 109 16.28 -18.69 -16.25
CA ALA A 109 17.29 -17.64 -16.18
C ALA A 109 16.92 -16.58 -15.12
N LEU A 110 15.64 -16.20 -15.04
CA LEU A 110 15.13 -15.26 -14.05
C LEU A 110 15.29 -15.78 -12.61
N GLU A 111 14.99 -17.07 -12.36
CA GLU A 111 15.18 -17.72 -11.06
C GLU A 111 16.65 -17.69 -10.62
N GLN A 112 17.58 -17.85 -11.58
CA GLN A 112 19.03 -17.74 -11.35
C GLN A 112 19.54 -16.29 -11.33
N LYS A 113 18.65 -15.29 -11.44
CA LYS A 113 18.99 -13.86 -11.52
C LYS A 113 19.91 -13.50 -12.70
N HIS A 114 19.94 -14.34 -13.74
CA HIS A 114 20.64 -14.06 -14.99
C HIS A 114 19.75 -13.21 -15.91
N LEU A 115 19.64 -11.91 -15.59
CA LEU A 115 18.67 -11.01 -16.21
C LEU A 115 18.88 -10.84 -17.72
N ALA A 116 20.13 -10.81 -18.19
CA ALA A 116 20.45 -10.67 -19.61
C ALA A 116 19.98 -11.89 -20.45
N ASP A 117 20.21 -13.10 -19.94
CA ASP A 117 19.74 -14.33 -20.59
C ASP A 117 18.21 -14.38 -20.60
N ALA A 118 17.58 -14.03 -19.47
CA ALA A 118 16.13 -14.00 -19.33
C ALA A 118 15.49 -13.05 -20.36
N GLU A 119 16.04 -11.84 -20.51
CA GLU A 119 15.62 -10.87 -21.52
C GLU A 119 15.71 -11.44 -22.94
N GLN A 120 16.85 -12.05 -23.29
CA GLN A 120 17.05 -12.63 -24.61
C GLN A 120 16.01 -13.72 -24.90
N TYR A 121 15.76 -14.62 -23.95
CA TYR A 121 14.77 -15.68 -24.09
C TYR A 121 13.34 -15.15 -24.22
N PHE A 122 12.93 -14.21 -23.36
CA PHE A 122 11.58 -13.63 -23.41
C PHE A 122 11.37 -12.80 -24.69
N SER A 123 12.36 -12.02 -25.12
CA SER A 123 12.32 -11.26 -26.36
C SER A 123 12.14 -12.18 -27.58
N ARG A 124 12.93 -13.26 -27.67
CA ARG A 124 12.78 -14.27 -28.74
C ARG A 124 11.41 -14.95 -28.68
N SER A 125 10.95 -15.36 -27.50
CA SER A 125 9.63 -15.96 -27.32
C SER A 125 8.50 -15.03 -27.78
N SER A 126 8.58 -13.75 -27.40
CA SER A 126 7.59 -12.72 -27.73
C SER A 126 7.52 -12.44 -29.24
N LYS A 127 8.68 -12.41 -29.92
CA LYS A 127 8.75 -12.25 -31.39
C LYS A 127 8.06 -13.40 -32.14
N ILE A 128 8.18 -14.62 -31.62
CA ILE A 128 7.55 -15.81 -32.23
C ILE A 128 6.05 -15.86 -31.92
N SER A 129 5.65 -15.52 -30.70
CA SER A 129 4.24 -15.50 -30.32
C SER A 129 3.91 -14.45 -29.26
N ARG A 130 3.23 -13.39 -29.69
CA ARG A 130 2.73 -12.31 -28.82
C ARG A 130 1.51 -12.72 -27.99
N VAL A 131 0.68 -13.64 -28.50
CA VAL A 131 -0.60 -14.01 -27.88
C VAL A 131 -0.52 -15.33 -27.10
N SER A 132 0.31 -16.29 -27.53
CA SER A 132 0.30 -17.65 -26.98
C SER A 132 1.11 -17.82 -25.68
N THR A 133 1.89 -16.81 -25.26
CA THR A 133 2.75 -16.90 -24.06
C THR A 133 2.62 -15.66 -23.18
N ARG A 134 3.04 -15.77 -21.92
CA ARG A 134 3.16 -14.63 -21.00
C ARG A 134 4.50 -13.88 -21.15
N ALA A 135 5.30 -14.18 -22.18
CA ALA A 135 6.65 -13.65 -22.34
C ALA A 135 6.74 -12.11 -22.32
N PRO A 136 5.84 -11.33 -22.94
CA PRO A 136 5.90 -9.87 -22.86
C PRO A 136 5.83 -9.32 -21.43
N VAL A 137 5.00 -9.93 -20.58
CA VAL A 137 4.84 -9.52 -19.17
C VAL A 137 6.14 -9.73 -18.39
N TYR A 138 6.79 -10.87 -18.63
CA TYR A 138 8.06 -11.19 -17.97
C TYR A 138 9.24 -10.39 -18.55
N LEU A 139 9.18 -10.01 -19.84
CA LEU A 139 10.17 -9.12 -20.43
C LEU A 139 10.14 -7.75 -19.73
N ALA A 140 8.96 -7.15 -19.58
CA ALA A 140 8.78 -5.91 -18.81
C ALA A 140 9.22 -6.05 -17.36
N HIS A 141 8.99 -7.23 -16.75
CA HIS A 141 9.49 -7.49 -15.41
C HIS A 141 11.02 -7.60 -15.32
N VAL A 142 11.67 -8.17 -16.34
CA VAL A 142 13.14 -8.21 -16.42
C VAL A 142 13.71 -6.80 -16.59
N HIS A 143 13.12 -5.97 -17.46
CA HIS A 143 13.52 -4.58 -17.63
C HIS A 143 13.40 -3.80 -16.31
N TRP A 144 12.31 -4.01 -15.57
CA TRP A 144 12.14 -3.49 -14.22
C TRP A 144 13.27 -3.92 -13.28
N LEU A 145 13.58 -5.23 -13.22
CA LEU A 145 14.64 -5.76 -12.35
C LEU A 145 16.05 -5.28 -12.75
N GLN A 146 16.26 -4.88 -14.01
CA GLN A 146 17.49 -4.26 -14.49
C GLN A 146 17.56 -2.75 -14.20
N GLY A 147 16.52 -2.16 -13.59
CA GLY A 147 16.42 -0.73 -13.32
C GLY A 147 15.97 0.12 -14.52
N ARG A 148 15.49 -0.50 -15.61
CA ARG A 148 14.93 0.18 -16.77
C ARG A 148 13.44 0.46 -16.56
N THR A 149 13.16 1.33 -15.58
CA THR A 149 11.82 1.53 -15.01
C THR A 149 10.84 2.20 -15.99
N VAL A 150 11.31 3.19 -16.76
CA VAL A 150 10.50 3.87 -17.80
C VAL A 150 10.13 2.90 -18.93
N GLU A 151 11.09 2.10 -19.41
CA GLU A 151 10.83 1.08 -20.45
C GLU A 151 9.81 0.05 -19.95
N ALA A 152 9.97 -0.44 -18.72
CA ALA A 152 9.02 -1.37 -18.12
C ALA A 152 7.62 -0.77 -17.98
N PHE A 153 7.50 0.49 -17.55
CA PHE A 153 6.23 1.19 -17.44
C PHE A 153 5.52 1.27 -18.80
N GLU A 154 6.20 1.71 -19.85
CA GLU A 154 5.62 1.79 -21.21
C GLU A 154 5.21 0.42 -21.74
N GLU A 155 5.98 -0.63 -21.48
CA GLU A 155 5.61 -2.00 -21.87
C GLU A 155 4.37 -2.51 -21.13
N TYR A 156 4.25 -2.26 -19.82
CA TYR A 156 3.02 -2.59 -19.07
C TYR A 156 1.81 -1.80 -19.55
N ARG A 157 2.01 -0.50 -19.81
CA ARG A 157 0.99 0.40 -20.37
C ARG A 157 0.48 -0.10 -21.72
N GLU A 158 1.37 -0.51 -22.62
CA GLU A 158 0.99 -1.08 -23.91
C GLU A 158 0.23 -2.40 -23.76
N LEU A 159 0.68 -3.29 -22.86
CA LEU A 159 0.00 -4.58 -22.61
C LEU A 159 -1.43 -4.39 -22.10
N LEU A 160 -1.66 -3.37 -21.27
CA LEU A 160 -2.97 -3.04 -20.71
C LEU A 160 -3.97 -2.54 -21.76
N ARG A 161 -3.52 -2.01 -22.91
CA ARG A 161 -4.43 -1.59 -24.00
C ARG A 161 -5.33 -2.73 -24.49
N THR A 162 -4.82 -3.97 -24.46
CA THR A 162 -5.56 -5.18 -24.89
C THR A 162 -6.06 -6.04 -23.72
N ARG A 163 -5.59 -5.80 -22.49
CA ARG A 163 -5.89 -6.59 -21.29
C ARG A 163 -6.27 -5.70 -20.12
N ARG A 164 -7.23 -4.80 -20.35
CA ARG A 164 -7.57 -3.72 -19.41
C ARG A 164 -7.85 -4.19 -17.99
N ASP A 165 -8.42 -5.38 -17.81
CA ASP A 165 -8.83 -5.92 -16.51
C ASP A 165 -7.83 -6.91 -15.87
N ASP A 166 -6.63 -7.05 -16.42
CA ASP A 166 -5.58 -7.90 -15.82
C ASP A 166 -4.99 -7.23 -14.57
N LEU A 167 -5.45 -7.67 -13.39
CA LEU A 167 -5.04 -7.14 -12.08
C LEU A 167 -3.52 -7.23 -11.85
N LEU A 168 -2.86 -8.27 -12.35
CA LEU A 168 -1.41 -8.41 -12.20
C LEU A 168 -0.70 -7.34 -13.02
N LEU A 169 -1.15 -7.09 -14.26
CA LEU A 169 -0.58 -6.02 -15.08
C LEU A 169 -0.83 -4.64 -14.49
N ARG A 170 -2.02 -4.38 -13.94
CA ARG A 170 -2.30 -3.12 -13.22
C ARG A 170 -1.32 -2.93 -12.05
N SER A 171 -1.17 -3.95 -11.20
CA SER A 171 -0.22 -3.92 -10.07
C SER A 171 1.22 -3.64 -10.53
N ARG A 172 1.67 -4.25 -11.63
CA ARG A 172 3.01 -4.02 -12.19
C ARG A 172 3.17 -2.62 -12.81
N LEU A 173 2.15 -2.11 -13.48
CA LEU A 173 2.15 -0.73 -13.98
C LEU A 173 2.27 0.27 -12.83
N LEU A 174 1.48 0.09 -11.77
CA LEU A 174 1.50 0.98 -10.61
C LEU A 174 2.86 0.93 -9.89
N MET A 175 3.44 -0.26 -9.73
CA MET A 175 4.80 -0.43 -9.21
C MET A 175 5.82 0.38 -10.03
N ALA A 176 5.75 0.32 -11.36
CA ALA A 176 6.65 1.07 -12.23
C ALA A 176 6.38 2.59 -12.19
N ALA A 177 5.11 2.99 -12.18
CA ALA A 177 4.69 4.40 -12.11
C ALA A 177 5.17 5.10 -10.82
N ASN A 178 5.26 4.35 -9.71
CA ASN A 178 5.65 4.87 -8.40
C ASN A 178 7.08 5.42 -8.34
N VAL A 179 7.91 5.09 -9.32
CA VAL A 179 9.36 5.36 -9.29
C VAL A 179 9.82 6.26 -10.44
N ILE A 180 8.87 6.73 -11.26
CA ILE A 180 9.13 7.58 -12.41
C ILE A 180 8.43 8.92 -12.25
N SER A 181 8.95 9.90 -12.98
CA SER A 181 8.38 11.24 -13.13
C SER A 181 8.39 11.58 -14.61
N ALA A 182 7.45 12.44 -15.02
CA ALA A 182 7.45 12.98 -16.37
C ALA A 182 8.49 14.10 -16.50
N ASP A 183 9.21 14.13 -17.61
CA ASP A 183 10.18 15.19 -17.95
C ASP A 183 9.54 16.33 -18.77
N TYR A 184 8.34 16.12 -19.30
CA TYR A 184 7.55 17.06 -20.10
C TYR A 184 6.08 16.64 -20.14
N TYR A 185 5.19 17.52 -20.61
CA TYR A 185 3.77 17.19 -20.70
C TYR A 185 3.47 16.25 -21.89
N LEU A 186 2.68 15.21 -21.61
CA LEU A 186 2.25 14.20 -22.58
C LEU A 186 0.72 14.03 -22.49
N PRO A 187 -0.06 14.46 -23.51
CA PRO A 187 -1.52 14.39 -23.49
C PRO A 187 -2.08 12.96 -23.33
N ASP A 188 -1.53 11.99 -24.06
CA ASP A 188 -1.98 10.60 -23.99
C ASP A 188 -1.74 9.99 -22.60
N LEU A 189 -0.61 10.35 -21.96
CA LEU A 189 -0.32 9.91 -20.60
C LEU A 189 -1.27 10.58 -19.59
N ALA A 190 -1.60 11.86 -19.79
CA ALA A 190 -2.58 12.55 -18.95
C ALA A 190 -3.97 11.90 -19.04
N GLN A 191 -4.37 11.40 -20.21
CA GLN A 191 -5.60 10.65 -20.39
C GLN A 191 -5.54 9.28 -19.69
N ASP A 192 -4.44 8.55 -19.84
CA ASP A 192 -4.25 7.26 -19.17
C ASP A 192 -4.28 7.40 -17.64
N LEU A 193 -3.59 8.40 -17.08
CA LEU A 193 -3.60 8.65 -15.64
C LEU A 193 -4.99 9.00 -15.09
N GLN A 194 -5.84 9.68 -15.87
CA GLN A 194 -7.22 9.91 -15.50
C GLN A 194 -7.99 8.59 -15.37
N GLU A 195 -7.77 7.63 -16.27
CA GLU A 195 -8.35 6.29 -16.18
C GLU A 195 -7.78 5.52 -14.98
N TYR A 196 -6.46 5.54 -14.81
CA TYR A 196 -5.77 4.72 -13.80
C TYR A 196 -6.15 5.15 -12.38
N LEU A 197 -6.26 6.45 -12.12
CA LEU A 197 -6.68 6.99 -10.82
C LEU A 197 -8.10 6.58 -10.41
N GLN A 198 -8.92 6.12 -11.37
CA GLN A 198 -10.29 5.69 -11.15
C GLN A 198 -10.43 4.16 -11.08
N TRP A 199 -9.34 3.40 -11.21
CA TRP A 199 -9.41 1.96 -11.03
C TRP A 199 -9.86 1.60 -9.60
N PRO A 200 -10.71 0.58 -9.44
CA PRO A 200 -11.06 0.07 -8.12
C PRO A 200 -9.87 -0.68 -7.51
N ASP A 201 -9.81 -0.70 -6.17
CA ASP A 201 -8.86 -1.51 -5.38
C ASP A 201 -7.37 -1.31 -5.75
N ILE A 202 -6.99 -0.06 -6.03
CA ILE A 202 -5.59 0.33 -6.25
C ILE A 202 -5.08 1.32 -5.20
N ASP A 203 -3.78 1.24 -4.92
CA ASP A 203 -3.06 2.23 -4.12
C ASP A 203 -2.70 3.43 -4.99
N THR A 204 -3.59 4.43 -5.07
CA THR A 204 -3.39 5.62 -5.92
C THR A 204 -2.13 6.40 -5.59
N ALA A 205 -1.57 6.24 -4.38
CA ALA A 205 -0.28 6.81 -4.01
C ALA A 205 0.86 6.36 -4.95
N GLN A 206 0.74 5.19 -5.58
CA GLN A 206 1.72 4.69 -6.56
C GLN A 206 1.70 5.45 -7.88
N LEU A 207 0.67 6.25 -8.17
CA LEU A 207 0.60 7.12 -9.35
C LEU A 207 1.05 8.56 -9.04
N ARG A 208 1.42 8.83 -7.78
CA ARG A 208 1.57 10.20 -7.29
C ARG A 208 2.70 10.96 -8.00
N SER A 209 3.90 10.41 -8.00
CA SER A 209 5.10 11.04 -8.58
C SER A 209 4.88 11.41 -10.05
N LEU A 210 4.40 10.45 -10.83
CA LEU A 210 4.13 10.64 -12.26
C LEU A 210 3.00 11.65 -12.52
N THR A 211 1.92 11.61 -11.74
CA THR A 211 0.78 12.53 -11.91
C THR A 211 1.17 13.97 -11.56
N GLN A 212 1.88 14.18 -10.46
CA GLN A 212 2.27 15.52 -10.01
C GLN A 212 3.30 16.16 -10.95
N SER A 213 4.31 15.40 -11.38
CA SER A 213 5.29 15.89 -12.37
C SER A 213 4.63 16.26 -13.69
N LEU A 214 3.67 15.46 -14.17
CA LEU A 214 2.92 15.77 -15.39
C LEU A 214 2.08 17.05 -15.27
N LEU A 215 1.42 17.27 -14.12
CA LEU A 215 0.71 18.51 -13.82
C LEU A 215 1.65 19.72 -13.77
N HIS A 216 2.83 19.58 -13.15
CA HIS A 216 3.84 20.65 -13.11
C HIS A 216 4.25 21.08 -14.51
N HIS A 217 4.60 20.13 -15.39
CA HIS A 217 4.95 20.45 -16.77
C HIS A 217 3.80 21.09 -17.54
N GLN A 218 2.58 20.58 -17.36
CA GLN A 218 1.40 21.18 -17.97
C GLN A 218 1.19 22.64 -17.54
N PHE A 219 1.43 22.95 -16.27
CA PHE A 219 1.25 24.29 -15.73
C PHE A 219 2.39 25.24 -16.14
N GLN A 220 3.62 24.74 -16.24
CA GLN A 220 4.76 25.52 -16.71
C GLN A 220 4.66 25.89 -18.19
N GLU A 221 4.14 24.99 -19.03
CA GLU A 221 3.93 25.24 -20.46
C GLU A 221 2.80 26.27 -20.72
N ASN A 222 1.91 26.49 -19.75
CA ASN A 222 0.81 27.45 -19.87
C ASN A 222 1.12 28.78 -19.18
N SER A 223 1.39 29.82 -19.99
CA SER A 223 1.71 31.17 -19.49
C SER A 223 0.52 31.92 -18.86
N ASN A 224 -0.72 31.43 -18.98
CA ASN A 224 -1.93 32.11 -18.49
C ASN A 224 -2.85 31.14 -17.71
N LEU A 225 -2.41 30.75 -16.51
CA LEU A 225 -3.20 29.92 -15.60
C LEU A 225 -4.35 30.74 -14.97
N THR A 226 -5.50 30.74 -15.64
CA THR A 226 -6.74 31.32 -15.07
C THR A 226 -7.49 30.31 -14.19
N VAL A 227 -8.39 30.81 -13.34
CA VAL A 227 -9.23 29.97 -12.48
C VAL A 227 -10.13 29.06 -13.32
N GLU A 228 -10.67 29.58 -14.42
CA GLU A 228 -11.52 28.85 -15.36
C GLU A 228 -10.73 27.72 -16.05
N TRP A 229 -9.49 28.00 -16.47
CA TRP A 229 -8.64 26.96 -17.08
C TRP A 229 -8.33 25.84 -16.10
N LEU A 230 -8.05 26.16 -14.84
CA LEU A 230 -7.85 25.16 -13.78
C LEU A 230 -9.14 24.37 -13.50
N ALA A 231 -10.30 25.02 -13.54
CA ALA A 231 -11.59 24.36 -13.39
C ALA A 231 -11.91 23.40 -14.54
N ASP A 232 -11.43 23.69 -15.75
CA ASP A 232 -11.64 22.85 -16.93
C ASP A 232 -10.54 21.78 -17.13
N ASN A 233 -9.50 21.76 -16.29
CA ASN A 233 -8.37 20.82 -16.43
C ASN A 233 -8.74 19.38 -15.98
N PRO A 234 -8.84 18.39 -16.89
CA PRO A 234 -9.36 17.07 -16.53
C PRO A 234 -8.45 16.25 -15.61
N LEU A 235 -7.12 16.35 -15.81
CA LEU A 235 -6.15 15.64 -14.97
C LEU A 235 -6.13 16.21 -13.55
N LEU A 236 -6.15 17.54 -13.41
CA LEU A 236 -6.23 18.21 -12.10
C LEU A 236 -7.52 17.82 -11.39
N GLN A 237 -8.67 17.88 -12.06
CA GLN A 237 -9.97 17.52 -11.46
C GLN A 237 -9.97 16.06 -10.97
N THR A 238 -9.41 15.14 -11.75
CA THR A 238 -9.32 13.72 -11.37
C THR A 238 -8.34 13.51 -10.22
N ALA A 239 -7.17 14.16 -10.26
CA ALA A 239 -6.18 14.08 -9.20
C ALA A 239 -6.70 14.64 -7.88
N LEU A 240 -7.38 15.80 -7.91
CA LEU A 240 -8.02 16.40 -6.74
C LEU A 240 -9.03 15.45 -6.07
N ARG A 241 -9.69 14.59 -6.84
CA ARG A 241 -10.67 13.64 -6.31
C ARG A 241 -10.05 12.38 -5.70
N TYR A 242 -9.01 11.82 -6.32
CA TYR A 242 -8.55 10.45 -6.01
C TYR A 242 -7.12 10.33 -5.48
N LEU A 243 -6.32 11.39 -5.56
CA LEU A 243 -4.88 11.34 -5.27
C LEU A 243 -4.52 12.39 -4.21
N LEU A 244 -4.00 11.98 -3.05
CA LEU A 244 -3.39 12.93 -2.12
C LEU A 244 -2.18 13.60 -2.79
N LEU A 245 -2.33 14.90 -3.11
CA LEU A 245 -1.28 15.70 -3.73
C LEU A 245 -0.25 16.10 -2.67
N ALA A 246 0.86 15.37 -2.63
CA ALA A 246 2.00 15.62 -1.74
C ALA A 246 3.11 16.41 -2.47
N ASP A 247 2.85 17.68 -2.80
CA ASP A 247 3.82 18.55 -3.46
C ASP A 247 3.67 20.01 -3.00
N ALA A 248 4.79 20.66 -2.70
CA ALA A 248 4.81 22.00 -2.11
C ALA A 248 4.32 23.09 -3.08
N GLY A 249 4.60 22.96 -4.38
CA GLY A 249 4.15 23.89 -5.41
C GLY A 249 2.65 23.81 -5.64
N LEU A 250 2.13 22.59 -5.78
CA LEU A 250 0.70 22.31 -5.94
C LEU A 250 -0.09 22.73 -4.70
N GLU A 251 0.40 22.44 -3.48
CA GLU A 251 -0.26 22.90 -2.26
C GLU A 251 -0.36 24.44 -2.20
N ASN A 252 0.73 25.14 -2.52
CA ASN A 252 0.75 26.61 -2.55
C ASN A 252 -0.23 27.18 -3.59
N LEU A 253 -0.28 26.59 -4.78
CA LEU A 253 -1.23 26.96 -5.84
C LEU A 253 -2.67 26.77 -5.37
N LEU A 254 -3.00 25.58 -4.85
CA LEU A 254 -4.35 25.22 -4.42
C LEU A 254 -4.81 26.03 -3.21
N THR A 255 -3.91 26.33 -2.27
CA THR A 255 -4.20 27.20 -1.12
C THR A 255 -4.61 28.61 -1.58
N ARG A 256 -3.88 29.20 -2.54
CA ARG A 256 -4.20 30.53 -3.10
C ARG A 256 -5.49 30.51 -3.92
N LEU A 257 -5.68 29.49 -4.74
CA LEU A 257 -6.89 29.28 -5.55
C LEU A 257 -8.14 29.19 -4.66
N ARG A 258 -8.07 28.33 -3.63
CA ARG A 258 -9.12 28.18 -2.62
C ARG A 258 -9.47 29.51 -1.93
N ALA A 259 -8.45 30.28 -1.51
CA ALA A 259 -8.64 31.57 -0.87
C ALA A 259 -9.36 32.58 -1.79
N SER A 260 -8.96 32.62 -3.07
CA SER A 260 -9.57 33.47 -4.10
C SER A 260 -11.04 33.11 -4.33
N ILE A 261 -11.35 31.82 -4.43
CA ILE A 261 -12.73 31.33 -4.62
C ILE A 261 -13.59 31.64 -3.39
N LEU A 262 -13.08 31.42 -2.17
CA LEU A 262 -13.82 31.77 -0.95
C LEU A 262 -14.14 33.27 -0.92
N GLY A 263 -13.16 34.11 -1.25
CA GLY A 263 -13.31 35.56 -1.29
C GLY A 263 -14.39 36.03 -2.29
N SER A 264 -14.46 35.43 -3.48
CA SER A 264 -15.44 35.81 -4.50
C SER A 264 -16.85 35.29 -4.19
N CYS A 265 -16.98 34.05 -3.69
CA CYS A 265 -18.27 33.41 -3.47
C CYS A 265 -18.96 33.84 -2.17
N THR A 266 -18.21 34.32 -1.17
CA THR A 266 -18.79 34.79 0.10
C THR A 266 -19.62 36.06 -0.06
N THR A 267 -19.35 36.89 -1.07
CA THR A 267 -20.14 38.11 -1.33
C THR A 267 -21.51 37.81 -1.95
N SER A 268 -21.60 36.81 -2.82
CA SER A 268 -22.83 36.42 -3.52
C SER A 268 -23.59 35.27 -2.86
N LEU A 269 -22.97 34.56 -1.91
CA LEU A 269 -23.44 33.28 -1.35
C LEU A 269 -23.78 32.24 -2.44
N ALA A 270 -23.14 32.36 -3.61
CA ALA A 270 -23.36 31.50 -4.75
C ALA A 270 -22.03 31.13 -5.39
N ILE A 271 -21.91 29.86 -5.80
CA ILE A 271 -20.75 29.36 -6.54
C ILE A 271 -21.09 29.43 -8.02
N PRO A 272 -20.27 30.09 -8.86
CA PRO A 272 -20.46 30.07 -10.30
C PRO A 272 -20.45 28.64 -10.84
N GLN A 273 -21.36 28.33 -11.78
CA GLN A 273 -21.52 26.97 -12.31
C GLN A 273 -20.22 26.39 -12.87
N ALA A 274 -19.39 27.23 -13.51
CA ALA A 274 -18.09 26.84 -14.04
C ALA A 274 -17.08 26.39 -12.97
N LEU A 275 -17.24 26.85 -11.72
CA LEU A 275 -16.32 26.54 -10.62
C LEU A 275 -16.83 25.43 -9.70
N LEU A 276 -18.11 25.03 -9.82
CA LEU A 276 -18.75 24.12 -8.89
C LEU A 276 -18.00 22.78 -8.76
N VAL A 277 -17.58 22.19 -9.88
CA VAL A 277 -16.83 20.92 -9.89
C VAL A 277 -15.47 21.08 -9.20
N LEU A 278 -14.75 22.16 -9.49
CA LEU A 278 -13.47 22.47 -8.86
C LEU A 278 -13.61 22.65 -7.34
N VAL A 279 -14.63 23.39 -6.88
CA VAL A 279 -14.91 23.57 -5.44
C VAL A 279 -15.14 22.23 -4.74
N ILE A 280 -15.98 21.38 -5.34
CA ILE A 280 -16.27 20.05 -4.78
C ILE A 280 -15.00 19.18 -4.73
N ASN A 281 -14.17 19.24 -5.78
CA ASN A 281 -12.93 18.46 -5.86
C ASN A 281 -11.80 19.00 -4.96
N ILE A 282 -11.70 20.31 -4.75
CA ILE A 282 -10.87 20.88 -3.67
C ILE A 282 -11.33 20.33 -2.33
N GLY A 283 -12.64 20.23 -2.11
CA GLY A 283 -13.17 19.54 -0.94
C GLY A 283 -12.67 18.10 -0.83
N TRP A 284 -12.54 17.35 -1.94
CA TRP A 284 -12.06 15.96 -1.91
C TRP A 284 -10.60 15.91 -1.46
N GLN A 285 -9.77 16.85 -1.91
CA GLN A 285 -8.44 17.04 -1.33
C GLN A 285 -8.47 17.33 0.16
N THR A 286 -9.36 18.20 0.63
CA THR A 286 -9.51 18.47 2.07
C THR A 286 -9.83 17.20 2.86
N ARG A 287 -10.60 16.27 2.28
CA ARG A 287 -10.86 14.97 2.93
C ARG A 287 -9.59 14.10 2.95
N LEU A 288 -8.86 14.03 1.85
CA LEU A 288 -7.63 13.24 1.73
C LEU A 288 -6.50 13.78 2.62
N ASN A 289 -6.39 15.11 2.75
CA ASN A 289 -5.37 15.78 3.56
C ASN A 289 -5.86 16.19 4.96
N GLU A 290 -7.11 15.92 5.30
CA GLU A 290 -7.74 16.27 6.59
C GLU A 290 -7.72 17.77 6.90
N GLY A 291 -7.83 18.61 5.86
CA GLY A 291 -7.74 20.05 5.94
C GLY A 291 -6.37 20.53 6.38
N ALA A 292 -5.28 19.92 5.91
CA ALA A 292 -3.91 20.26 6.32
C ALA A 292 -3.44 21.64 5.84
N TRP A 293 -4.03 22.21 4.79
CA TRP A 293 -3.53 23.44 4.17
C TRP A 293 -3.62 24.67 5.09
N PHE A 294 -2.70 25.60 4.88
CA PHE A 294 -2.64 26.86 5.62
C PHE A 294 -3.93 27.67 5.49
N GLU A 295 -4.30 28.37 6.56
CA GLU A 295 -5.47 29.24 6.64
C GLU A 295 -5.11 30.56 7.30
N SER A 296 -5.43 31.66 6.62
CA SER A 296 -5.30 32.99 7.18
C SER A 296 -6.40 33.30 8.20
N ASN A 297 -6.17 34.31 9.03
CA ASN A 297 -7.19 34.81 9.95
C ASN A 297 -8.44 35.33 9.21
N ARG A 298 -8.27 35.87 7.99
CA ARG A 298 -9.38 36.33 7.15
C ARG A 298 -10.26 35.16 6.70
N GLU A 299 -9.66 34.10 6.18
CA GLU A 299 -10.38 32.88 5.77
C GLU A 299 -11.09 32.26 6.97
N THR A 300 -10.41 32.16 8.12
CA THR A 300 -11.00 31.63 9.36
C THR A 300 -12.26 32.40 9.77
N GLY A 301 -12.21 33.74 9.77
CA GLY A 301 -13.37 34.57 10.11
C GLY A 301 -14.53 34.45 9.11
N LEU A 302 -14.23 34.33 7.82
CA LEU A 302 -15.23 34.09 6.78
C LEU A 302 -15.91 32.72 6.98
N LEU A 303 -15.14 31.67 7.24
CA LEU A 303 -15.67 30.32 7.47
C LEU A 303 -16.56 30.25 8.70
N GLN A 304 -16.17 30.89 9.81
CA GLN A 304 -17.02 30.97 11.01
C GLN A 304 -18.36 31.67 10.71
N SER A 305 -18.31 32.75 9.92
CA SER A 305 -19.52 33.49 9.52
C SER A 305 -20.43 32.65 8.63
N LEU A 306 -19.84 31.92 7.68
CA LEU A 306 -20.53 30.99 6.79
C LEU A 306 -21.15 29.83 7.58
N GLU A 307 -20.42 29.20 8.50
CA GLU A 307 -20.92 28.11 9.33
C GLU A 307 -22.12 28.57 10.17
N MET A 308 -22.01 29.73 10.86
CA MET A 308 -23.13 30.30 11.62
C MET A 308 -24.34 30.62 10.74
N LEU A 309 -24.14 31.16 9.54
CA LEU A 309 -25.23 31.42 8.59
C LEU A 309 -25.90 30.11 8.17
N CYS A 310 -25.11 29.09 7.84
CA CYS A 310 -25.62 27.79 7.40
C CYS A 310 -26.43 27.11 8.51
N LEU A 311 -25.95 27.12 9.75
CA LEU A 311 -26.69 26.57 10.89
C LEU A 311 -28.03 27.28 11.09
N LYS A 312 -28.08 28.61 10.96
CA LYS A 312 -29.33 29.37 11.02
C LYS A 312 -30.27 29.00 9.87
N LEU A 313 -29.75 28.87 8.65
CA LEU A 313 -30.55 28.44 7.49
C LEU A 313 -31.13 27.04 7.68
N ILE A 314 -30.37 26.11 8.24
CA ILE A 314 -30.84 24.74 8.53
C ILE A 314 -31.96 24.74 9.59
N GLN A 315 -31.86 25.62 10.59
CA GLN A 315 -32.84 25.73 11.68
C GLN A 315 -34.12 26.48 11.28
N LEU A 316 -34.09 27.30 10.23
CA LEU A 316 -35.25 28.04 9.75
C LEU A 316 -36.22 27.11 9.04
N ASP A 317 -37.35 26.84 9.68
CA ASP A 317 -38.45 26.10 9.06
C ASP A 317 -39.22 27.00 8.10
N ILE A 318 -38.95 26.81 6.81
CA ILE A 318 -39.64 27.50 5.72
C ILE A 318 -40.35 26.51 4.80
N SER A 319 -40.59 25.26 5.23
CA SER A 319 -41.29 24.27 4.40
C SER A 319 -42.70 24.69 4.02
N ASP A 320 -43.31 25.59 4.82
CA ASP A 320 -44.64 26.14 4.61
C ASP A 320 -44.64 27.47 3.82
N THR A 321 -43.47 27.95 3.38
CA THR A 321 -43.33 29.15 2.53
C THR A 321 -43.43 28.80 1.03
N ASN A 322 -43.24 29.78 0.15
CA ASN A 322 -43.31 29.53 -1.29
C ASN A 322 -42.20 28.55 -1.74
N ALA A 323 -42.44 27.78 -2.80
CA ALA A 323 -41.49 26.76 -3.27
C ALA A 323 -40.13 27.33 -3.73
N ASN A 324 -40.09 28.60 -4.16
CA ASN A 324 -38.85 29.25 -4.59
C ASN A 324 -37.96 29.59 -3.39
N ASP A 325 -38.51 30.09 -2.30
CA ASP A 325 -37.78 30.44 -1.07
C ASP A 325 -37.14 29.18 -0.47
N HIS A 326 -37.86 28.06 -0.44
CA HIS A 326 -37.32 26.77 -0.03
C HIS A 326 -36.15 26.33 -0.94
N GLN A 327 -36.32 26.44 -2.26
CA GLN A 327 -35.27 26.06 -3.20
C GLN A 327 -34.01 26.94 -3.07
N GLU A 328 -34.18 28.25 -2.87
CA GLU A 328 -33.08 29.19 -2.65
C GLU A 328 -32.34 28.90 -1.33
N GLN A 329 -33.07 28.61 -0.25
CA GLN A 329 -32.47 28.20 1.02
C GLN A 329 -31.63 26.93 0.85
N GLN A 330 -32.16 25.88 0.22
CA GLN A 330 -31.42 24.63 0.02
C GLN A 330 -30.18 24.83 -0.86
N ARG A 331 -30.25 25.67 -1.90
CA ARG A 331 -29.09 26.04 -2.71
C ARG A 331 -28.05 26.81 -1.90
N ALA A 332 -28.46 27.72 -1.02
CA ALA A 332 -27.55 28.46 -0.15
C ALA A 332 -26.85 27.51 0.84
N ILE A 333 -27.58 26.59 1.48
CA ILE A 333 -27.00 25.58 2.38
C ILE A 333 -25.98 24.72 1.62
N ALA A 334 -26.32 24.26 0.41
CA ALA A 334 -25.41 23.48 -0.43
C ALA A 334 -24.14 24.27 -0.80
N ALA A 335 -24.28 25.53 -1.23
CA ALA A 335 -23.15 26.38 -1.60
C ALA A 335 -22.23 26.65 -0.42
N VAL A 336 -22.79 26.99 0.75
CA VAL A 336 -22.00 27.21 1.97
C VAL A 336 -21.29 25.93 2.41
N THR A 337 -21.97 24.79 2.35
CA THR A 337 -21.38 23.48 2.68
C THR A 337 -20.21 23.15 1.76
N ALA A 338 -20.34 23.39 0.45
CA ALA A 338 -19.26 23.19 -0.51
C ALA A 338 -18.05 24.09 -0.25
N LEU A 339 -18.28 25.36 0.10
CA LEU A 339 -17.20 26.29 0.47
C LEU A 339 -16.50 25.88 1.78
N PHE A 340 -17.26 25.45 2.78
CA PHE A 340 -16.73 24.94 4.05
C PHE A 340 -15.84 23.71 3.84
N LEU A 341 -16.30 22.79 2.99
CA LEU A 341 -15.59 21.55 2.66
C LEU A 341 -14.24 21.77 1.98
N MET A 342 -13.98 22.93 1.36
CA MET A 342 -12.63 23.27 0.87
C MET A 342 -11.60 23.46 1.99
N TYR A 343 -12.02 23.58 3.25
CA TYR A 343 -11.15 23.90 4.38
C TYR A 343 -11.20 22.87 5.52
N ARG A 344 -12.37 22.30 5.76
CA ARG A 344 -12.61 21.38 6.88
C ARG A 344 -13.37 20.13 6.41
N PRO A 345 -12.97 18.94 6.86
CA PRO A 345 -13.85 17.78 6.82
C PRO A 345 -15.15 18.07 7.58
N LEU A 346 -16.26 17.44 7.17
CA LEU A 346 -17.52 17.52 7.91
C LEU A 346 -17.47 16.72 9.21
N ALA A 347 -16.65 15.66 9.23
CA ALA A 347 -16.49 14.81 10.39
C ALA A 347 -16.19 15.63 11.66
N ARG A 348 -17.01 15.46 12.70
CA ARG A 348 -16.88 16.14 14.01
C ARG A 348 -17.02 17.68 13.94
N SER A 349 -17.63 18.23 12.89
CA SER A 349 -18.00 19.66 12.81
C SER A 349 -19.45 19.89 13.23
N SER A 350 -19.75 21.10 13.70
CA SER A 350 -21.12 21.49 14.07
C SER A 350 -22.07 21.47 12.87
N LEU A 351 -21.54 21.83 11.69
CA LEU A 351 -22.27 21.73 10.43
C LEU A 351 -22.61 20.28 10.06
N GLY A 352 -21.68 19.34 10.24
CA GLY A 352 -21.92 17.91 10.00
C GLY A 352 -23.04 17.35 10.87
N GLU A 353 -23.04 17.69 12.17
CA GLU A 353 -24.10 17.30 13.11
C GLU A 353 -25.47 17.88 12.72
N ALA A 354 -25.51 19.14 12.33
CA ALA A 354 -26.73 19.79 11.87
C ALA A 354 -27.29 19.14 10.60
N LEU A 355 -26.43 18.86 9.61
CA LEU A 355 -26.82 18.20 8.37
C LEU A 355 -27.32 16.76 8.60
N ALA A 356 -26.73 16.03 9.55
CA ALA A 356 -27.16 14.66 9.87
C ALA A 356 -28.51 14.59 10.61
N SER A 357 -28.87 15.63 11.37
CA SER A 357 -30.02 15.63 12.27
C SER A 357 -31.24 16.40 11.73
N SER A 358 -31.08 17.13 10.62
CA SER A 358 -32.08 18.05 10.08
C SER A 358 -32.75 17.52 8.80
N ARG A 359 -33.92 18.07 8.46
CA ARG A 359 -34.63 17.77 7.21
C ARG A 359 -34.01 18.59 6.06
N ILE A 360 -33.02 18.01 5.39
CA ILE A 360 -32.42 18.58 4.18
C ILE A 360 -33.11 17.97 2.95
N ASP A 361 -33.50 18.82 2.00
CA ASP A 361 -33.94 18.34 0.69
C ASP A 361 -32.74 18.08 -0.21
N TRP A 362 -32.14 16.91 -0.02
CA TRP A 362 -30.96 16.48 -0.73
C TRP A 362 -31.17 16.43 -2.26
N LEU A 363 -32.41 16.33 -2.77
CA LEU A 363 -32.65 16.30 -4.22
C LEU A 363 -32.39 17.64 -4.90
N LEU A 364 -32.40 18.73 -4.14
CA LEU A 364 -32.10 20.08 -4.63
C LEU A 364 -30.60 20.41 -4.67
N TRP A 365 -29.76 19.53 -4.10
CA TRP A 365 -28.31 19.70 -4.07
C TRP A 365 -27.66 19.16 -5.35
N PRO A 366 -26.51 19.70 -5.77
CA PRO A 366 -25.70 19.08 -6.82
C PRO A 366 -25.37 17.62 -6.49
N GLU A 367 -25.61 16.70 -7.42
CA GLU A 367 -25.45 15.25 -7.23
C GLU A 367 -24.12 14.87 -6.59
N THR A 368 -23.02 15.39 -7.13
CA THR A 368 -21.66 15.06 -6.68
C THR A 368 -21.35 15.59 -5.29
N LEU A 369 -21.91 16.74 -4.91
CA LEU A 369 -21.80 17.28 -3.56
C LEU A 369 -22.65 16.47 -2.58
N ARG A 370 -23.89 16.17 -2.95
CA ARG A 370 -24.82 15.35 -2.16
C ARG A 370 -24.21 13.99 -1.83
N GLN A 371 -23.76 13.26 -2.85
CA GLN A 371 -23.18 11.93 -2.68
C GLN A 371 -22.00 11.99 -1.70
N ARG A 372 -21.08 12.92 -1.91
CA ARG A 372 -19.92 13.12 -1.03
C ARG A 372 -20.32 13.37 0.43
N VAL A 373 -21.27 14.28 0.67
CA VAL A 373 -21.73 14.64 2.03
C VAL A 373 -22.38 13.45 2.71
N LEU A 374 -23.31 12.77 2.02
CA LEU A 374 -23.99 11.59 2.55
C LEU A 374 -23.01 10.45 2.85
N ASP A 375 -22.03 10.21 1.99
CA ASP A 375 -20.99 9.20 2.19
C ASP A 375 -20.13 9.52 3.45
N GLU A 376 -19.80 10.79 3.69
CA GLU A 376 -19.06 11.21 4.89
C GLU A 376 -19.87 11.04 6.18
N LEU A 377 -21.15 11.41 6.16
CA LEU A 377 -22.05 11.26 7.31
C LEU A 377 -22.29 9.78 7.65
N ALA A 378 -22.54 8.95 6.63
CA ALA A 378 -22.74 7.51 6.80
C ALA A 378 -21.47 6.82 7.32
N GLU A 379 -20.29 7.18 6.81
CA GLU A 379 -19.02 6.66 7.31
C GLU A 379 -18.78 7.05 8.77
N GLN A 380 -19.04 8.32 9.14
CA GLN A 380 -18.91 8.78 10.51
C GLN A 380 -19.80 7.97 11.47
N GLN A 381 -21.06 7.73 11.11
CA GLN A 381 -21.96 6.93 11.90
C GLN A 381 -21.45 5.48 12.05
N ALA A 382 -21.05 4.85 10.94
CA ALA A 382 -20.52 3.49 10.96
C ALA A 382 -19.28 3.37 11.86
N LEU A 383 -18.38 4.36 11.83
CA LEU A 383 -17.19 4.37 12.70
C LEU A 383 -17.55 4.48 14.19
N GLN A 384 -18.55 5.29 14.54
CA GLN A 384 -19.03 5.39 15.92
C GLN A 384 -19.61 4.05 16.41
N GLU A 385 -20.40 3.37 15.57
CA GLU A 385 -20.96 2.05 15.90
C GLU A 385 -19.87 0.99 16.07
N GLN A 386 -18.84 0.99 15.21
CA GLN A 386 -17.72 0.05 15.30
C GLN A 386 -16.86 0.29 16.54
N ALA A 387 -16.61 1.56 16.90
CA ALA A 387 -15.82 1.92 18.08
C ALA A 387 -16.36 1.30 19.38
N ILE A 388 -17.69 1.25 19.53
CA ILE A 388 -18.37 0.69 20.70
C ILE A 388 -18.24 -0.84 20.78
N ARG A 389 -18.09 -1.52 19.64
CA ARG A 389 -18.05 -2.99 19.55
C ARG A 389 -16.66 -3.58 19.76
N ILE A 390 -15.63 -2.76 19.82
CA ILE A 390 -14.25 -3.23 19.97
C ILE A 390 -14.00 -3.62 21.43
N PRO A 391 -13.66 -4.89 21.70
CA PRO A 391 -13.33 -5.33 23.05
C PRO A 391 -12.02 -4.72 23.51
N SER A 392 -11.95 -4.37 24.79
CA SER A 392 -10.72 -3.97 25.47
C SER A 392 -10.24 -5.10 26.36
N PHE A 393 -8.95 -5.45 26.29
CA PHE A 393 -8.38 -6.48 27.19
C PHE A 393 -7.82 -5.89 28.49
N ALA A 394 -7.48 -4.60 28.51
CA ALA A 394 -6.99 -3.89 29.69
C ALA A 394 -7.29 -2.39 29.58
N ALA A 395 -7.35 -1.69 30.72
CA ALA A 395 -7.41 -0.24 30.75
C ALA A 395 -6.03 0.35 30.44
N VAL A 396 -5.99 1.48 29.73
CA VAL A 396 -4.75 2.24 29.49
C VAL A 396 -4.52 3.16 30.68
N THR A 397 -3.47 2.91 31.47
CA THR A 397 -3.18 3.67 32.70
C THR A 397 -1.83 4.38 32.70
N ASP A 398 -0.91 3.97 31.82
CA ASP A 398 0.38 4.64 31.65
C ASP A 398 0.17 6.08 31.12
N GLU A 399 0.89 7.05 31.69
CA GLU A 399 0.65 8.48 31.44
C GLU A 399 0.99 8.86 30.00
N VAL A 400 2.10 8.36 29.47
CA VAL A 400 2.52 8.59 28.08
C VAL A 400 1.54 7.91 27.13
N SER A 401 1.15 6.68 27.44
CA SER A 401 0.18 5.92 26.65
C SER A 401 -1.19 6.60 26.61
N CYS A 402 -1.63 7.25 27.70
CA CYS A 402 -2.83 8.09 27.71
C CYS A 402 -2.71 9.28 26.75
N ARG A 403 -1.57 9.99 26.73
CA ARG A 403 -1.34 11.12 25.81
C ARG A 403 -1.31 10.68 24.36
N VAL A 404 -0.56 9.61 24.06
CA VAL A 404 -0.46 9.02 22.72
C VAL A 404 -1.83 8.51 22.26
N GLN A 405 -2.59 7.86 23.14
CA GLN A 405 -3.97 7.45 22.85
C GLN A 405 -4.87 8.65 22.51
N ALA A 406 -4.77 9.76 23.26
CA ALA A 406 -5.53 10.97 22.98
C ALA A 406 -5.20 11.53 21.59
N GLN A 407 -3.91 11.58 21.22
CA GLN A 407 -3.48 12.01 19.88
C GLN A 407 -4.14 11.17 18.78
N TYR A 408 -4.07 9.83 18.87
CA TYR A 408 -4.63 8.95 17.84
C TYR A 408 -6.16 8.83 17.87
N ASN A 409 -6.81 9.06 19.01
CA ASN A 409 -8.28 9.20 19.06
C ASN A 409 -8.74 10.47 18.33
N GLN A 410 -7.99 11.56 18.47
CA GLN A 410 -8.26 12.80 17.76
C GLN A 410 -7.90 12.66 16.27
N HIS A 411 -6.77 12.03 15.95
CA HIS A 411 -6.22 11.89 14.60
C HIS A 411 -5.83 10.44 14.28
N PRO A 412 -6.79 9.56 13.93
CA PRO A 412 -6.48 8.19 13.57
C PRO A 412 -5.51 8.10 12.39
N TYR A 413 -4.40 7.38 12.57
CA TYR A 413 -3.30 7.27 11.60
C TYR A 413 -2.89 5.78 11.42
N PRO A 414 -2.43 5.36 10.23
CA PRO A 414 -2.36 6.12 8.97
C PRO A 414 -3.71 6.29 8.28
N ARG A 415 -3.86 7.29 7.41
CA ARG A 415 -4.99 7.38 6.48
C ARG A 415 -4.69 6.62 5.19
N TRP A 416 -5.68 5.91 4.68
CA TRP A 416 -5.58 5.15 3.46
C TRP A 416 -6.95 4.87 2.86
N THR A 417 -6.99 4.77 1.53
CA THR A 417 -8.22 4.49 0.76
C THR A 417 -8.30 3.03 0.30
N ASP A 418 -7.15 2.39 0.09
CA ASP A 418 -7.07 0.98 -0.32
C ASP A 418 -5.80 0.27 0.23
N THR A 419 -5.83 -1.07 0.25
CA THR A 419 -4.68 -1.89 0.65
C THR A 419 -3.65 -2.10 -0.47
N GLY A 420 -3.96 -1.69 -1.70
CA GLY A 420 -3.24 -2.05 -2.92
C GLY A 420 -3.46 -3.52 -3.30
N THR A 421 -2.99 -3.90 -4.49
CA THR A 421 -3.06 -5.27 -5.02
C THR A 421 -1.69 -5.94 -5.01
N TRP A 422 -1.57 -7.05 -4.27
CA TRP A 422 -0.34 -7.81 -4.10
C TRP A 422 -0.55 -9.27 -4.52
N GLN A 423 0.54 -9.98 -4.79
CA GLN A 423 0.47 -11.42 -5.07
C GLN A 423 0.36 -12.21 -3.76
N VAL A 424 -0.66 -13.06 -3.68
CA VAL A 424 -0.84 -13.98 -2.54
C VAL A 424 0.37 -14.90 -2.42
N SER A 425 0.95 -14.96 -1.23
CA SER A 425 2.18 -15.68 -0.93
C SER A 425 2.10 -16.40 0.42
N SER A 426 3.00 -17.36 0.63
CA SER A 426 3.19 -18.00 1.93
C SER A 426 4.09 -17.11 2.80
N TYR A 427 3.65 -16.83 4.03
CA TYR A 427 4.43 -15.98 4.94
C TYR A 427 5.80 -16.61 5.28
N PRO A 428 5.88 -17.90 5.65
CA PRO A 428 7.17 -18.55 5.89
C PRO A 428 8.10 -18.59 4.69
N ASP A 429 7.57 -18.90 3.50
CA ASP A 429 8.39 -18.95 2.29
C ASP A 429 8.97 -17.58 1.94
N THR A 430 8.18 -16.52 2.13
CA THR A 430 8.62 -15.13 1.91
C THR A 430 9.76 -14.77 2.85
N LEU A 431 9.66 -15.10 4.14
CA LEU A 431 10.73 -14.82 5.10
C LEU A 431 12.00 -15.63 4.83
N ARG A 432 11.86 -16.92 4.51
CA ARG A 432 13.02 -17.75 4.12
C ARG A 432 13.68 -17.27 2.83
N HIS A 433 12.92 -16.66 1.92
CA HIS A 433 13.51 -16.01 0.74
C HIS A 433 14.35 -14.78 1.12
N HIS A 434 13.87 -13.97 2.06
CA HIS A 434 14.60 -12.80 2.55
C HIS A 434 15.81 -13.16 3.44
N PHE A 435 15.69 -14.20 4.26
CA PHE A 435 16.67 -14.60 5.27
C PHE A 435 17.02 -16.11 5.19
N PRO A 436 17.56 -16.59 4.06
CA PRO A 436 17.70 -18.03 3.80
C PRO A 436 18.69 -18.73 4.71
N GLN A 437 19.69 -18.03 5.26
CA GLN A 437 20.63 -18.61 6.20
C GLN A 437 20.06 -18.62 7.62
N ALA A 438 19.55 -17.47 8.08
CA ALA A 438 19.07 -17.29 9.44
C ALA A 438 17.76 -18.06 9.75
N LEU A 439 16.95 -18.35 8.73
CA LEU A 439 15.64 -19.03 8.87
C LEU A 439 15.59 -20.39 8.16
N ALA A 440 16.75 -20.99 7.85
CA ALA A 440 16.81 -22.29 7.20
C ALA A 440 16.13 -23.41 7.99
N ASP A 441 16.08 -23.30 9.32
CA ASP A 441 15.49 -24.26 10.25
C ASP A 441 14.05 -23.90 10.66
N TRP A 442 13.52 -22.75 10.22
CA TRP A 442 12.23 -22.25 10.66
C TRP A 442 11.12 -22.74 9.74
N HIS A 443 10.44 -23.82 10.15
CA HIS A 443 9.40 -24.51 9.37
C HIS A 443 8.06 -24.63 10.12
N PRO A 444 7.42 -23.51 10.51
CA PRO A 444 6.17 -23.57 11.27
C PRO A 444 5.01 -24.18 10.47
N GLU A 445 5.10 -24.20 9.14
CA GLU A 445 4.11 -24.84 8.26
C GLU A 445 3.96 -26.36 8.50
N GLN A 446 4.97 -27.02 9.08
CA GLN A 446 4.91 -28.45 9.42
C GLN A 446 3.86 -28.75 10.50
N GLN A 447 3.41 -27.74 11.24
CA GLN A 447 2.38 -27.90 12.25
C GLN A 447 0.95 -27.98 11.67
N HIS A 448 0.77 -27.78 10.37
CA HIS A 448 -0.51 -27.84 9.65
C HIS A 448 -1.64 -27.00 10.29
N LYS A 449 -1.28 -25.85 10.87
CA LYS A 449 -2.21 -24.87 11.47
C LYS A 449 -1.85 -23.46 10.98
N PRO A 450 -2.83 -22.53 10.94
CA PRO A 450 -2.53 -21.12 10.69
C PRO A 450 -1.58 -20.55 11.74
N LEU A 451 -0.62 -19.73 11.31
CA LEU A 451 0.27 -19.01 12.21
C LEU A 451 -0.52 -18.04 13.06
N GLN A 452 -0.34 -18.09 14.37
CA GLN A 452 -0.88 -17.09 15.29
C GLN A 452 -0.06 -15.82 15.14
N MET A 453 -0.64 -14.78 14.55
CA MET A 453 0.03 -13.51 14.28
C MET A 453 -0.56 -12.39 15.12
N LEU A 454 0.31 -11.60 15.74
CA LEU A 454 -0.04 -10.33 16.39
C LEU A 454 0.46 -9.16 15.55
N VAL A 455 -0.42 -8.23 15.20
CA VAL A 455 -0.04 -6.90 14.73
C VAL A 455 -0.17 -5.94 15.90
N ALA A 456 0.96 -5.60 16.51
CA ALA A 456 1.05 -4.78 17.71
C ALA A 456 1.18 -3.29 17.35
N GLY A 457 0.20 -2.48 17.74
CA GLY A 457 0.02 -1.09 17.29
C GLY A 457 -0.39 -1.04 15.82
N CYS A 458 -1.55 -1.63 15.51
CA CYS A 458 -2.01 -1.79 14.13
C CYS A 458 -2.52 -0.49 13.49
N GLY A 459 -2.67 0.60 14.27
CA GLY A 459 -3.27 1.86 13.85
C GLY A 459 -4.64 1.63 13.22
N THR A 460 -4.88 2.26 12.07
CA THR A 460 -6.10 2.08 11.27
C THR A 460 -6.18 0.75 10.51
N GLY A 461 -5.27 -0.20 10.75
CA GLY A 461 -5.42 -1.59 10.32
C GLY A 461 -4.98 -1.91 8.89
N ARG A 462 -4.43 -0.96 8.12
CA ARG A 462 -3.98 -1.21 6.73
C ARG A 462 -3.01 -2.39 6.63
N HIS A 463 -2.05 -2.42 7.54
CA HIS A 463 -1.01 -3.44 7.59
C HIS A 463 -1.58 -4.82 7.93
N ALA A 464 -2.42 -4.90 8.98
CA ALA A 464 -3.11 -6.13 9.36
C ALA A 464 -3.98 -6.69 8.21
N LEU A 465 -4.66 -5.82 7.47
CA LEU A 465 -5.48 -6.22 6.33
C LEU A 465 -4.66 -6.66 5.12
N ARG A 466 -3.51 -6.03 4.85
CA ARG A 466 -2.56 -6.53 3.84
C ARG A 466 -2.06 -7.93 4.18
N LEU A 467 -1.72 -8.17 5.43
CA LEU A 467 -1.33 -9.49 5.92
C LEU A 467 -2.47 -10.50 5.73
N ALA A 468 -3.69 -10.17 6.13
CA ALA A 468 -4.87 -11.04 5.99
C ALA A 468 -5.16 -11.42 4.53
N ARG A 469 -5.06 -10.46 3.60
CA ARG A 469 -5.40 -10.65 2.18
C ARG A 469 -4.34 -11.41 1.40
N TYR A 470 -3.06 -11.18 1.70
CA TYR A 470 -1.97 -11.55 0.80
C TYR A 470 -1.01 -12.59 1.37
N PHE A 471 -1.16 -12.96 2.63
CA PHE A 471 -0.31 -13.96 3.27
C PHE A 471 -1.13 -15.09 3.89
N THR A 472 -0.73 -16.33 3.64
CA THR A 472 -1.45 -17.52 4.13
C THR A 472 -0.52 -18.58 4.71
N PRO A 473 -1.03 -19.46 5.60
CA PRO A 473 -2.23 -19.28 6.43
C PRO A 473 -1.93 -18.46 7.70
N LEU A 474 -2.67 -17.38 7.95
CA LEU A 474 -2.51 -16.51 9.13
C LEU A 474 -3.81 -16.41 9.94
N ALA A 475 -3.70 -16.44 11.27
CA ALA A 475 -4.74 -16.08 12.22
C ALA A 475 -4.32 -14.79 12.94
N ILE A 476 -4.90 -13.65 12.53
CA ILE A 476 -4.40 -12.33 12.91
C ILE A 476 -5.20 -11.77 14.09
N THR A 477 -4.47 -11.37 15.14
CA THR A 477 -4.94 -10.45 16.18
C THR A 477 -4.29 -9.09 15.97
N ALA A 478 -5.09 -8.03 15.91
CA ALA A 478 -4.63 -6.66 15.70
C ALA A 478 -4.96 -5.83 16.94
N VAL A 479 -3.93 -5.22 17.53
CA VAL A 479 -4.02 -4.45 18.78
C VAL A 479 -3.62 -3.01 18.56
N ASP A 480 -4.38 -2.06 19.13
CA ASP A 480 -4.01 -0.65 19.18
C ASP A 480 -4.56 0.03 20.43
N LEU A 481 -3.99 1.17 20.82
CA LEU A 481 -4.48 2.01 21.91
C LEU A 481 -5.81 2.69 21.55
N SER A 482 -6.00 3.06 20.28
CA SER A 482 -7.12 3.91 19.83
C SER A 482 -8.33 3.10 19.34
N HIS A 483 -9.47 3.25 20.03
CA HIS A 483 -10.76 2.75 19.53
C HIS A 483 -11.12 3.32 18.16
N GLN A 484 -10.78 4.60 17.91
CA GLN A 484 -11.13 5.28 16.66
C GLN A 484 -10.32 4.72 15.47
N ALA A 485 -9.04 4.41 15.68
CA ALA A 485 -8.22 3.77 14.66
C ALA A 485 -8.68 2.32 14.39
N LEU A 486 -8.93 1.55 15.45
CA LEU A 486 -9.45 0.19 15.34
C LEU A 486 -10.82 0.14 14.65
N ALA A 487 -11.70 1.11 14.91
CA ALA A 487 -13.03 1.18 14.28
C ALA A 487 -12.92 1.31 12.76
N TRP A 488 -11.96 2.10 12.27
CA TRP A 488 -11.65 2.18 10.84
C TRP A 488 -11.18 0.84 10.30
N GLY A 489 -10.18 0.23 10.92
CA GLY A 489 -9.63 -1.06 10.49
C GLY A 489 -10.70 -2.15 10.41
N ARG A 490 -11.58 -2.22 11.42
CA ARG A 490 -12.69 -3.17 11.49
C ARG A 490 -13.74 -2.91 10.41
N LEU A 491 -14.11 -1.64 10.16
CA LEU A 491 -15.04 -1.28 9.09
C LEU A 491 -14.50 -1.69 7.71
N GLN A 492 -13.20 -1.47 7.45
CA GLN A 492 -12.57 -1.90 6.21
C GLN A 492 -12.43 -3.43 6.13
N ALA A 493 -12.22 -4.12 7.25
CA ALA A 493 -12.20 -5.58 7.29
C ALA A 493 -13.53 -6.18 6.83
N GLU A 494 -14.66 -5.62 7.28
CA GLU A 494 -16.00 -6.03 6.87
C GLU A 494 -16.22 -5.81 5.37
N ARG A 495 -15.82 -4.64 4.85
CA ARG A 495 -15.88 -4.32 3.40
C ARG A 495 -15.05 -5.28 2.56
N LEU A 496 -13.85 -5.65 3.03
CA LEU A 496 -12.92 -6.54 2.34
C LEU A 496 -13.15 -8.02 2.63
N GLN A 497 -14.17 -8.35 3.44
CA GLN A 497 -14.50 -9.70 3.89
C GLN A 497 -13.30 -10.44 4.52
N GLN A 498 -12.51 -9.73 5.33
CA GLN A 498 -11.34 -10.27 6.02
C GLN A 498 -11.64 -10.55 7.49
N SER A 499 -11.16 -11.68 7.99
CA SER A 499 -11.29 -12.05 9.40
C SER A 499 -10.05 -11.63 10.17
N VAL A 500 -10.21 -10.65 11.07
CA VAL A 500 -9.16 -10.15 11.97
C VAL A 500 -9.77 -10.00 13.37
N ASN A 501 -9.07 -10.49 14.39
CA ASN A 501 -9.45 -10.28 15.79
C ASN A 501 -8.94 -8.92 16.28
N TRP A 502 -9.82 -7.93 16.36
CA TRP A 502 -9.50 -6.57 16.81
C TRP A 502 -9.61 -6.45 18.32
N GLN A 503 -8.61 -5.86 18.97
CA GLN A 503 -8.53 -5.72 20.42
C GLN A 503 -7.97 -4.34 20.78
N GLN A 504 -8.61 -3.63 21.70
CA GLN A 504 -8.08 -2.39 22.24
C GLN A 504 -7.30 -2.66 23.53
N GLY A 505 -6.15 -2.01 23.67
CA GLY A 505 -5.40 -2.02 24.92
C GLY A 505 -3.96 -1.57 24.75
N ASP A 506 -3.27 -1.48 25.89
CA ASP A 506 -1.86 -1.12 25.97
C ASP A 506 -0.97 -2.35 25.76
N LEU A 507 0.12 -2.19 24.99
CA LEU A 507 1.08 -3.27 24.78
C LEU A 507 1.82 -3.66 26.07
N LEU A 508 1.90 -2.77 27.06
CA LEU A 508 2.43 -3.11 28.38
C LEU A 508 1.60 -4.21 29.07
N GLU A 509 0.31 -4.29 28.76
CA GLU A 509 -0.64 -5.25 29.31
C GLU A 509 -0.96 -6.41 28.35
N ILE A 510 -0.18 -6.57 27.27
CA ILE A 510 -0.45 -7.54 26.19
C ILE A 510 -0.58 -8.99 26.68
N GLY A 511 0.06 -9.33 27.80
CA GLY A 511 -0.05 -10.64 28.44
C GLY A 511 -1.47 -11.02 28.86
N GLN A 512 -2.35 -10.04 29.10
CA GLN A 512 -3.74 -10.27 29.47
C GLN A 512 -4.57 -10.91 28.34
N LEU A 513 -4.07 -10.91 27.09
CA LEU A 513 -4.67 -11.67 25.99
C LEU A 513 -4.61 -13.20 26.19
N GLY A 514 -3.78 -13.68 27.12
CA GLY A 514 -3.73 -15.08 27.54
C GLY A 514 -3.30 -16.07 26.46
N ARG A 515 -2.51 -15.64 25.47
CA ARG A 515 -2.09 -16.46 24.32
C ARG A 515 -0.67 -16.13 23.86
N HIS A 516 -0.04 -17.08 23.17
CA HIS A 516 1.23 -16.89 22.49
C HIS A 516 1.07 -16.74 20.99
N PHE A 517 2.02 -16.05 20.35
CA PHE A 517 2.04 -15.79 18.91
C PHE A 517 3.29 -16.38 18.26
N ASP A 518 3.14 -16.97 17.09
CA ASP A 518 4.26 -17.49 16.28
C ASP A 518 5.03 -16.33 15.63
N VAL A 519 4.31 -15.27 15.26
CA VAL A 519 4.86 -14.07 14.64
C VAL A 519 4.23 -12.82 15.24
N ILE A 520 5.05 -11.82 15.55
CA ILE A 520 4.62 -10.48 15.95
C ILE A 520 5.14 -9.48 14.91
N GLU A 521 4.31 -8.57 14.42
CA GLU A 521 4.76 -7.40 13.67
C GLU A 521 4.42 -6.11 14.43
N CYS A 522 5.46 -5.34 14.78
CA CYS A 522 5.36 -4.10 15.55
C CYS A 522 6.11 -2.97 14.82
N SER A 523 5.38 -2.20 14.02
CA SER A 523 5.97 -1.22 13.09
C SER A 523 5.46 0.18 13.42
N GLY A 524 6.34 1.14 13.75
CA GLY A 524 5.88 2.50 14.05
C GLY A 524 5.39 2.72 15.49
N VAL A 525 5.86 1.92 16.46
CA VAL A 525 5.22 1.84 17.79
C VAL A 525 6.19 1.98 18.95
N LEU A 526 7.19 1.11 19.04
CA LEU A 526 8.06 1.03 20.23
C LEU A 526 8.80 2.34 20.52
N HIS A 527 9.13 3.12 19.49
CA HIS A 527 9.75 4.44 19.63
C HIS A 527 8.80 5.53 20.16
N HIS A 528 7.49 5.29 20.19
CA HIS A 528 6.50 6.23 20.74
C HIS A 528 6.11 5.91 22.19
N MET A 529 6.69 4.87 22.79
CA MET A 529 6.47 4.51 24.19
C MET A 529 7.37 5.30 25.13
N ASP A 530 6.96 5.43 26.40
CA ASP A 530 7.82 6.00 27.45
C ASP A 530 9.12 5.20 27.59
N ASN A 531 8.98 3.88 27.73
CA ASN A 531 10.08 2.93 27.81
C ASN A 531 9.99 1.88 26.69
N PRO A 532 10.68 2.09 25.55
CA PRO A 532 10.67 1.17 24.42
C PRO A 532 11.09 -0.26 24.77
N LEU A 533 12.05 -0.42 25.71
CA LEU A 533 12.51 -1.74 26.14
C LEU A 533 11.45 -2.49 26.95
N ALA A 534 10.66 -1.79 27.77
CA ALA A 534 9.54 -2.41 28.49
C ALA A 534 8.48 -2.95 27.51
N GLY A 535 8.13 -2.17 26.49
CA GLY A 535 7.26 -2.62 25.40
C GLY A 535 7.81 -3.83 24.65
N LEU A 536 9.10 -3.79 24.28
CA LEU A 536 9.75 -4.93 23.61
C LEU A 536 9.72 -6.20 24.48
N LYS A 537 9.99 -6.08 25.78
CA LYS A 537 9.92 -7.20 26.73
C LYS A 537 8.50 -7.76 26.85
N ALA A 538 7.48 -6.91 26.89
CA ALA A 538 6.09 -7.33 26.92
C ALA A 538 5.70 -8.15 25.67
N LEU A 539 6.12 -7.69 24.48
CA LEU A 539 5.92 -8.42 23.23
C LEU A 539 6.71 -9.73 23.20
N SER A 540 7.97 -9.72 23.63
CA SER A 540 8.80 -10.92 23.73
C SER A 540 8.17 -11.97 24.66
N ALA A 541 7.53 -11.55 25.76
CA ALA A 541 6.87 -12.45 26.70
C ALA A 541 5.72 -13.25 26.05
N VAL A 542 4.96 -12.65 25.13
CA VAL A 542 3.87 -13.31 24.39
C VAL A 542 4.30 -13.95 23.08
N LEU A 543 5.54 -13.75 22.64
CA LEU A 543 6.10 -14.47 21.49
C LEU A 543 6.37 -15.94 21.85
N ALA A 544 6.03 -16.89 20.97
CA ALA A 544 6.31 -18.30 21.15
C ALA A 544 7.83 -18.58 21.08
N PRO A 545 8.33 -19.64 21.74
CA PRO A 545 9.73 -20.07 21.57
C PRO A 545 10.04 -20.33 20.09
N GLY A 546 11.16 -19.79 19.59
CA GLY A 546 11.50 -19.84 18.16
C GLY A 546 10.63 -18.97 17.24
N GLY A 547 9.66 -18.22 17.79
CA GLY A 547 8.84 -17.27 17.06
C GLY A 547 9.62 -16.05 16.58
N LEU A 548 9.07 -15.35 15.60
CA LEU A 548 9.71 -14.18 14.97
C LEU A 548 8.98 -12.88 15.32
N ILE A 549 9.74 -11.80 15.49
CA ILE A 549 9.19 -10.45 15.63
C ILE A 549 9.79 -9.52 14.59
N LYS A 550 8.94 -8.85 13.81
CA LYS A 550 9.30 -7.73 12.95
C LYS A 550 9.18 -6.43 13.75
N ILE A 551 10.21 -5.59 13.70
CA ILE A 551 10.24 -4.29 14.37
C ILE A 551 10.57 -3.20 13.35
N ALA A 552 9.88 -2.05 13.45
CA ALA A 552 10.25 -0.85 12.72
C ALA A 552 10.49 0.37 13.62
N LEU A 553 11.65 1.03 13.45
CA LEU A 553 12.13 2.11 14.31
C LEU A 553 12.66 3.30 13.50
N TYR A 554 12.54 4.49 14.08
CA TYR A 554 13.09 5.70 13.46
C TYR A 554 14.60 5.85 13.69
N SER A 555 15.32 6.05 12.59
CA SER A 555 16.75 6.33 12.58
C SER A 555 17.02 7.73 13.13
N ARG A 556 17.97 7.84 14.07
CA ARG A 556 18.49 9.14 14.53
C ARG A 556 19.09 9.96 13.39
N THR A 557 19.89 9.31 12.53
CA THR A 557 20.57 9.95 11.40
C THR A 557 19.57 10.52 10.40
N ALA A 558 18.59 9.70 9.98
CA ALA A 558 17.62 10.08 8.97
C ALA A 558 16.56 11.08 9.49
N ARG A 559 16.45 11.24 10.82
CA ARG A 559 15.51 12.17 11.48
C ARG A 559 16.09 13.55 11.79
N ARG A 560 17.37 13.80 11.50
CA ARG A 560 18.10 15.03 11.88
C ARG A 560 17.34 16.34 11.66
N ARG A 561 16.70 16.53 10.49
CA ARG A 561 15.98 17.77 10.16
C ARG A 561 14.71 17.96 10.99
N ILE A 562 14.03 16.86 11.32
CA ILE A 562 12.87 16.89 12.19
C ILE A 562 13.31 17.21 13.62
N THR A 563 14.41 16.62 14.09
CA THR A 563 15.00 16.95 15.40
C THR A 563 15.40 18.42 15.49
N GLU A 564 16.11 18.94 14.48
CA GLU A 564 16.49 20.36 14.39
C GLU A 564 15.26 21.28 14.48
N LEU A 565 14.19 20.96 13.73
CA LEU A 565 12.95 21.72 13.78
C LEU A 565 12.29 21.65 15.16
N ARG A 566 12.17 20.46 15.76
CA ARG A 566 11.54 20.30 17.08
C ARG A 566 12.26 21.07 18.17
N GLU A 567 13.58 21.14 18.13
CA GLU A 567 14.38 21.96 19.07
C GLU A 567 14.10 23.46 18.91
N GLN A 568 13.88 23.94 17.67
CA GLN A 568 13.54 25.34 17.40
C GLN A 568 12.11 25.71 17.84
N LEU A 569 11.20 24.75 17.89
CA LEU A 569 9.77 25.01 18.10
C LEU A 569 9.29 24.89 19.55
N LYS A 570 10.11 24.46 20.52
CA LYS A 570 9.64 24.16 21.89
C LYS A 570 8.86 25.33 22.52
N PRO A 571 7.58 25.17 22.91
CA PRO A 571 6.76 23.95 22.86
C PRO A 571 6.13 23.66 21.48
N LEU A 572 6.02 22.37 21.12
CA LEU A 572 5.48 21.95 19.83
C LEU A 572 4.01 22.36 19.63
N PRO A 573 3.56 22.58 18.38
CA PRO A 573 2.17 22.88 18.06
C PRO A 573 1.16 21.83 18.56
N SER A 574 0.33 22.22 19.54
CA SER A 574 -0.69 21.34 20.14
C SER A 574 -2.05 21.37 19.43
N THR A 575 -2.32 22.38 18.59
CA THR A 575 -3.60 22.51 17.87
C THR A 575 -3.42 22.40 16.37
N ASP A 576 -4.49 22.02 15.65
CA ASP A 576 -4.46 21.92 14.19
C ASP A 576 -4.22 23.27 13.53
N ALA A 577 -4.75 24.35 14.10
CA ALA A 577 -4.51 25.70 13.63
C ALA A 577 -3.03 26.10 13.75
N SER A 578 -2.38 25.77 14.87
CA SER A 578 -0.93 26.00 15.02
C SER A 578 -0.08 25.12 14.08
N LEU A 579 -0.51 23.89 13.82
CA LEU A 579 0.19 22.99 12.87
C LEU A 579 0.07 23.49 11.43
N ARG A 580 -1.13 23.94 10.99
CA ARG A 580 -1.32 24.59 9.68
C ARG A 580 -0.43 25.82 9.51
N LYS A 581 -0.31 26.64 10.56
CA LYS A 581 0.59 27.81 10.55
C LYS A 581 2.03 27.37 10.37
N LEU A 582 2.51 26.38 11.15
CA LEU A 582 3.87 25.84 11.00
C LEU A 582 4.11 25.36 9.56
N ARG A 583 3.20 24.54 9.02
CA ARG A 583 3.27 24.04 7.63
C ARG A 583 3.41 25.17 6.62
N GLY A 584 2.60 26.22 6.76
CA GLY A 584 2.69 27.42 5.93
C GLY A 584 4.04 28.11 5.99
N HIS A 585 4.73 28.13 7.14
CA HIS A 585 6.09 28.68 7.27
C HIS A 585 7.12 27.76 6.60
N LEU A 586 7.03 26.44 6.80
CA LEU A 586 7.97 25.48 6.19
C LEU A 586 7.91 25.52 4.66
N LEU A 587 6.71 25.72 4.10
CA LEU A 587 6.50 25.88 2.65
C LEU A 587 7.09 27.17 2.05
N GLN A 588 7.46 28.16 2.87
CA GLN A 588 8.12 29.39 2.42
C GLN A 588 9.64 29.22 2.25
N ASP A 589 10.26 28.31 3.01
CA ASP A 589 11.69 28.00 2.93
C ASP A 589 11.90 26.55 2.47
N GLN A 590 11.47 26.27 1.23
CA GLN A 590 11.46 24.91 0.71
C GLN A 590 12.85 24.30 0.58
N GLN A 591 13.87 25.12 0.33
CA GLN A 591 15.24 24.64 0.19
C GLN A 591 15.79 24.15 1.53
N HIS A 592 15.54 24.88 2.61
CA HIS A 592 16.00 24.47 3.95
C HIS A 592 15.26 23.23 4.45
N TRP A 593 13.95 23.16 4.20
CA TRP A 593 13.08 22.10 4.72
C TRP A 593 12.78 20.97 3.73
N GLN A 594 13.55 20.86 2.63
CA GLN A 594 13.30 19.92 1.54
C GLN A 594 13.15 18.46 2.02
N GLN A 595 13.94 18.03 3.02
CA GLN A 595 13.81 16.69 3.60
C GLN A 595 12.42 16.45 4.22
N ILE A 596 11.88 17.42 4.95
CA ILE A 596 10.54 17.34 5.55
C ILE A 596 9.47 17.43 4.46
N LEU A 597 9.62 18.36 3.51
CA LEU A 597 8.66 18.56 2.43
C LEU A 597 8.65 17.42 1.42
N SER A 598 9.69 16.59 1.36
CA SER A 598 9.70 15.38 0.53
C SER A 598 8.92 14.22 1.15
N ALA A 599 8.64 14.28 2.46
CA ALA A 599 7.90 13.22 3.15
C ALA A 599 6.41 13.31 2.80
N PRO A 600 5.78 12.24 2.27
CA PRO A 600 4.34 12.23 2.00
C PRO A 600 3.50 12.52 3.25
N ASP A 601 3.98 12.10 4.43
CA ASP A 601 3.33 12.34 5.72
C ASP A 601 3.21 13.82 6.05
N PHE A 602 4.03 14.70 5.45
CA PHE A 602 3.84 16.12 5.62
C PHE A 602 2.44 16.55 5.15
N TYR A 603 1.85 15.93 4.13
CA TYR A 603 0.72 16.50 3.38
C TYR A 603 -0.67 16.09 3.85
N SER A 604 -0.83 15.38 4.97
CA SER A 604 -2.11 15.25 5.65
C SER A 604 -1.99 15.63 7.12
N LEU A 605 -3.09 16.06 7.75
CA LEU A 605 -3.03 16.65 9.08
C LEU A 605 -2.59 15.64 10.16
N SER A 606 -3.16 14.42 10.14
CA SER A 606 -2.79 13.36 11.09
C SER A 606 -1.35 12.91 10.91
N ALA A 607 -0.92 12.69 9.67
CA ALA A 607 0.43 12.26 9.35
C ALA A 607 1.47 13.35 9.65
N CYS A 608 1.14 14.61 9.40
CA CYS A 608 2.03 15.73 9.67
C CYS A 608 2.20 15.92 11.18
N ARG A 609 1.14 15.69 11.95
CA ARG A 609 1.20 15.68 13.42
C ARG A 609 2.10 14.55 13.91
N ASP A 610 1.93 13.33 13.41
CA ASP A 610 2.77 12.19 13.74
C ASP A 610 4.25 12.44 13.37
N LEU A 611 4.50 13.04 12.21
CA LEU A 611 5.84 13.38 11.74
C LEU A 611 6.51 14.46 12.60
N LEU A 612 5.85 15.59 12.83
CA LEU A 612 6.48 16.80 13.36
C LEU A 612 6.23 17.04 14.85
N CYS A 613 5.08 16.59 15.36
CA CYS A 613 4.55 16.98 16.66
C CYS A 613 4.08 15.78 17.50
N HIS A 614 4.67 14.59 17.30
CA HIS A 614 4.30 13.41 18.08
C HIS A 614 4.52 13.65 19.59
N GLU A 615 3.57 13.21 20.42
CA GLU A 615 3.61 13.36 21.89
C GLU A 615 4.89 12.80 22.55
N GLN A 616 5.41 11.70 22.01
CA GLN A 616 6.60 10.99 22.51
C GLN A 616 7.40 10.39 21.36
N GLU A 617 8.71 10.58 21.29
CA GLU A 617 9.54 9.93 20.26
C GLU A 617 10.95 9.63 20.75
N TRP A 618 11.37 8.39 20.54
CA TRP A 618 12.73 7.91 20.67
C TRP A 618 13.36 7.70 19.29
N LEU A 619 14.63 8.07 19.17
CA LEU A 619 15.43 7.83 17.97
C LEU A 619 16.48 6.75 18.26
N PHE A 620 16.70 5.88 17.28
CA PHE A 620 17.58 4.72 17.42
C PHE A 620 18.80 4.82 16.51
N ASP A 621 19.90 4.28 17.01
CA ASP A 621 21.13 4.03 16.26
C ASP A 621 21.22 2.54 15.97
N ILE A 622 21.42 2.17 14.71
CA ILE A 622 21.37 0.76 14.27
C ILE A 622 22.42 -0.11 14.98
N SER A 623 23.56 0.47 15.35
CA SER A 623 24.63 -0.19 16.11
C SER A 623 24.23 -0.60 17.53
N ALA A 624 23.17 0.00 18.10
CA ALA A 624 22.68 -0.33 19.43
C ALA A 624 21.53 -1.36 19.42
N ILE A 625 20.99 -1.72 18.25
CA ILE A 625 19.79 -2.56 18.13
C ILE A 625 20.04 -3.98 18.65
N GLU A 626 21.19 -4.59 18.34
CA GLU A 626 21.52 -5.95 18.80
C GLU A 626 21.49 -6.06 20.33
N SER A 627 22.21 -5.15 21.03
CA SER A 627 22.22 -5.13 22.50
C SER A 627 20.84 -4.86 23.09
N TRP A 628 20.02 -4.05 22.42
CA TRP A 628 18.63 -3.79 22.83
C TRP A 628 17.73 -5.03 22.68
N LEU A 629 17.91 -5.81 21.60
CA LEU A 629 17.22 -7.08 21.39
C LEU A 629 17.62 -8.14 22.42
N GLU A 630 18.91 -8.25 22.72
CA GLU A 630 19.44 -9.21 23.72
C GLU A 630 18.81 -9.00 25.09
N GLN A 631 18.63 -7.73 25.50
CA GLN A 631 17.98 -7.37 26.76
C GLN A 631 16.51 -7.83 26.85
N ALA A 632 15.87 -8.15 25.72
CA ALA A 632 14.53 -8.70 25.64
C ALA A 632 14.51 -10.21 25.31
N GLY A 633 15.67 -10.89 25.30
CA GLY A 633 15.77 -12.31 24.98
C GLY A 633 15.54 -12.62 23.50
N LEU A 634 15.88 -11.68 22.62
CA LEU A 634 15.70 -11.80 21.18
C LEU A 634 17.07 -11.78 20.47
N GLN A 635 17.19 -12.56 19.40
CA GLN A 635 18.37 -12.63 18.55
C GLN A 635 18.09 -11.98 17.19
N TRP A 636 19.05 -11.21 16.67
CA TRP A 636 18.99 -10.64 15.32
C TRP A 636 18.80 -11.72 14.23
N VAL A 637 17.91 -11.46 13.27
CA VAL A 637 17.72 -12.30 12.08
C VAL A 637 18.22 -11.57 10.83
N GLY A 638 17.81 -10.32 10.63
CA GLY A 638 18.18 -9.55 9.44
C GLY A 638 17.28 -8.34 9.20
N MET A 639 17.75 -7.42 8.36
CA MET A 639 17.02 -6.22 7.94
C MET A 639 16.35 -6.44 6.58
N LEU A 640 15.11 -5.98 6.42
CA LEU A 640 14.49 -5.83 5.11
C LEU A 640 15.16 -4.67 4.37
N ALA A 641 15.34 -4.79 3.06
CA ALA A 641 15.91 -3.71 2.27
C ALA A 641 15.11 -2.41 2.48
N PRO A 642 15.75 -1.28 2.84
CA PRO A 642 15.08 0.01 2.80
C PRO A 642 14.62 0.28 1.37
N ASP A 643 13.51 1.00 1.22
CA ASP A 643 12.74 1.17 -0.02
C ASP A 643 13.63 1.12 -1.28
N GLN A 644 13.24 0.24 -2.22
CA GLN A 644 14.01 -0.19 -3.41
C GLN A 644 14.53 0.99 -4.29
N HIS A 645 14.02 2.19 -4.04
CA HIS A 645 14.36 3.44 -4.71
C HIS A 645 15.77 3.95 -4.42
N ASN A 646 16.36 3.65 -3.26
CA ASN A 646 17.69 4.18 -2.89
C ASN A 646 18.79 3.12 -2.73
N THR A 647 18.43 1.85 -2.97
CA THR A 647 19.33 0.71 -2.92
C THR A 647 19.31 -0.06 -4.23
N GLN A 648 19.74 0.59 -5.33
CA GLN A 648 20.68 -0.16 -6.17
C GLN A 648 21.95 -0.32 -5.32
N PRO A 649 22.34 -1.54 -4.91
CA PRO A 649 23.70 -1.75 -4.47
C PRO A 649 24.56 -1.64 -5.73
N GLN A 650 24.96 -0.41 -6.08
CA GLN A 650 26.23 -0.25 -6.76
C GLN A 650 27.28 -0.85 -5.82
N LYS A 651 27.74 -2.06 -6.16
CA LYS A 651 28.93 -2.79 -5.66
C LYS A 651 28.78 -3.88 -4.58
N GLN A 652 27.61 -4.19 -4.02
CA GLN A 652 27.51 -5.34 -3.10
C GLN A 652 26.74 -6.50 -3.72
N GLN A 653 27.45 -7.61 -3.95
CA GLN A 653 26.90 -8.90 -4.36
C GLN A 653 26.12 -9.61 -3.22
N GLN A 654 26.02 -8.99 -2.04
CA GLN A 654 25.39 -9.56 -0.84
C GLN A 654 23.92 -9.15 -0.73
N ARG A 655 23.09 -10.05 -0.19
CA ARG A 655 21.66 -9.78 0.02
C ARG A 655 21.48 -8.93 1.29
N PRO A 656 20.49 -8.02 1.32
CA PRO A 656 20.18 -7.21 2.51
C PRO A 656 20.01 -8.02 3.80
N GLY A 657 19.38 -9.19 3.72
CA GLY A 657 19.17 -10.09 4.86
C GLY A 657 20.42 -10.79 5.38
N ASP A 658 21.52 -10.75 4.63
CA ASP A 658 22.81 -11.33 5.02
C ASP A 658 23.73 -10.30 5.74
N LEU A 659 23.32 -9.02 5.82
CA LEU A 659 24.10 -7.94 6.43
C LEU A 659 23.86 -7.82 7.94
N SER A 660 24.95 -7.62 8.68
CA SER A 660 24.97 -7.31 10.12
C SER A 660 24.56 -5.85 10.41
N PRO A 661 24.12 -5.53 11.64
CA PRO A 661 23.84 -4.15 12.04
C PRO A 661 25.03 -3.20 11.89
N ALA A 662 26.26 -3.68 12.06
CA ALA A 662 27.47 -2.88 11.87
C ALA A 662 27.66 -2.49 10.38
N GLU A 663 27.45 -3.42 9.46
CA GLU A 663 27.49 -3.13 8.02
C GLU A 663 26.38 -2.16 7.61
N TRP A 664 25.19 -2.28 8.19
CA TRP A 664 24.12 -1.30 7.96
C TRP A 664 24.45 0.09 8.53
N ALA A 665 25.12 0.17 9.69
CA ALA A 665 25.60 1.43 10.26
C ALA A 665 26.59 2.12 9.32
N GLU A 666 27.51 1.35 8.74
CA GLU A 666 28.45 1.85 7.74
C GLU A 666 27.71 2.40 6.52
N LEU A 667 26.72 1.68 5.99
CA LEU A 667 25.92 2.14 4.86
C LEU A 667 25.16 3.43 5.16
N GLU A 668 24.53 3.54 6.33
CA GLU A 668 23.83 4.77 6.75
C GLU A 668 24.79 5.96 6.88
N SER A 669 26.02 5.74 7.35
CA SER A 669 27.02 6.82 7.45
C SER A 669 27.37 7.43 6.08
N HIS A 670 27.33 6.64 5.01
CA HIS A 670 27.55 7.10 3.64
C HIS A 670 26.29 7.67 2.98
N LYS A 671 25.11 7.21 3.41
CA LYS A 671 23.79 7.65 2.91
C LYS A 671 22.88 7.98 4.11
N PRO A 672 22.97 9.19 4.70
CA PRO A 672 22.24 9.55 5.91
C PRO A 672 20.70 9.40 5.83
N ASP A 673 20.15 9.53 4.63
CA ASP A 673 18.70 9.43 4.38
C ASP A 673 18.28 8.01 3.94
N LEU A 674 19.18 7.01 4.03
CA LEU A 674 18.92 5.62 3.64
C LEU A 674 17.69 5.04 4.36
N PHE A 675 17.49 5.40 5.62
CA PHE A 675 16.38 4.97 6.45
C PHE A 675 15.40 6.12 6.75
N ALA A 676 15.21 7.04 5.80
CA ALA A 676 14.23 8.14 5.90
C ALA A 676 12.80 7.65 6.17
N GLY A 677 12.46 6.43 5.73
CA GLY A 677 11.28 5.70 6.19
C GLY A 677 11.49 5.21 7.63
N MET A 678 11.98 3.98 7.80
CA MET A 678 12.32 3.37 9.09
C MET A 678 13.36 2.27 8.90
N TYR A 679 14.08 1.93 9.97
CA TYR A 679 14.64 0.58 10.08
C TYR A 679 13.48 -0.43 10.07
N GLN A 680 13.62 -1.56 9.36
CA GLN A 680 12.63 -2.65 9.37
C GLN A 680 13.35 -4.00 9.42
N PHE A 681 13.41 -4.62 10.60
CA PHE A 681 14.19 -5.84 10.81
C PHE A 681 13.40 -6.92 11.55
N TYR A 682 13.91 -8.15 11.46
CA TYR A 682 13.39 -9.31 12.18
C TYR A 682 14.36 -9.72 13.30
N ALA A 683 13.77 -10.21 14.38
CA ALA A 683 14.45 -10.91 15.46
C ALA A 683 13.70 -12.20 15.81
N ARG A 684 14.41 -13.17 16.40
CA ARG A 684 13.88 -14.48 16.81
C ARG A 684 13.97 -14.63 18.32
N LYS A 685 12.93 -15.21 18.93
CA LYS A 685 12.97 -15.60 20.35
C LYS A 685 13.76 -16.89 20.54
N LEU A 686 14.69 -16.85 21.49
CA LEU A 686 15.50 -18.00 21.90
C LEU A 686 14.69 -19.09 22.61
#